data_AF-A0AA92CL80-F1
#
_entry.id   AF-A0AA92CL80-F1
#
_cell.length_a   1.000
_cell.length_b   1.000
_cell.length_c   1.000
_cell.angle_alpha   90.00
_cell.angle_beta   90.00
_cell.angle_gamma   90.00
#
_symmetry.space_group_name_H-M   'P 1'
#
loop_
_entity.id
_entity.type
_entity.pdbx_description
1 polymer ?
#
loop_
_entity_poly.entity_id
_entity_poly.type
_entity_poly.pdbx_seq_one_letter_code
_entity_poly.pdbx_strand_id
1 'polypeptide(L)'
;MTVDVTEILKVKSVSGGYGKVPILHGIDFAVVENEVVGILGHNGMGKTTLLKTLMGFLPTGSGAIRFHSTDITGMAPFERAGLGMGYVPQGRGIFPQLSVRDNLRFAWHEYAGASEHDVMEAVLSDFPRLRPLLDREGGALSGGEQQLLALARCLMGDPDFLLLDEPTEGIQPSIIEEMGETLLDLRKSRGLSILLVEQNFDFISDLSDRVLVLERGRITGELSKADLSDQGKVDQFLGFGAARSTRGQTGGQSPARPTATGQAQYQAKQTQYQVARAIEPAAASVGTNMTIRRPTLSQMREMANRFGMNLPDADLEEYREIIEPYMQAYDRLDAMPDYLPEVRYPRSPGRFPNPTENPLNAWYVKTEVRGAPDGKLRGKRIALKDTVCLAGVPMMNGSSIMEGYTPEIDATIVTRMLDAGAVIAGKAHCENFCLSGGSHTNAKGPIHNPWKRGYMAGGSSGGSAALVASGEVDMAIAGDQGGSIRIPASNCGVYGMKPTHGLVPYTGAMPIEQTIDHLGPVTNTVADNALLLEVLAGEDGLDPRQYKPTVYSYTEALGRGAHGMRIGVLMEGFAHENSEYDVDTKVMQAAERFRELGARVEEVSIPEHYTAMDAWTAITLEGLQDGMMWGNSTGTNYKGLFLPSMTDHMSQWHGRADELSHSLKACMFVGEHFQRQYRGRFYGKAQNIMRLCNERYMAALKQYDLLLMPTLPIKPQPHPPADCSLSLYVQRAFEMVANTAPFNGGLPAMSIPCGLSEGLPIGMMLVGPHYGEMKIYQAADAFEKSGDWRNM
;
A
#
# COMPACT_ATOMS: atom_id res chain seq x y z
N MET A 1 -44.81 9.22 40.20
CA MET A 1 -44.72 9.00 38.74
C MET A 1 -43.30 8.57 38.48
N THR A 2 -43.09 7.28 38.21
CA THR A 2 -41.79 6.75 37.78
C THR A 2 -41.49 7.37 36.42
N VAL A 3 -40.48 8.23 36.35
CA VAL A 3 -39.93 8.71 35.08
C VAL A 3 -39.39 7.47 34.39
N ASP A 4 -39.96 7.10 33.24
CA ASP A 4 -39.38 6.06 32.37
C ASP A 4 -38.02 6.58 31.95
N VAL A 5 -36.95 5.94 32.44
CA VAL A 5 -35.58 6.32 32.11
C VAL A 5 -35.22 5.57 30.82
N THR A 6 -35.25 6.27 29.69
CA THR A 6 -34.90 5.70 28.39
C THR A 6 -33.38 5.54 28.28
N GLU A 7 -32.91 4.30 28.10
CA GLU A 7 -31.50 4.01 27.81
C GLU A 7 -31.21 4.35 26.34
N ILE A 8 -30.32 5.33 26.10
CA ILE A 8 -29.87 5.70 24.74
C ILE A 8 -28.76 4.76 24.23
N LEU A 9 -27.90 4.26 25.13
CA LEU A 9 -26.86 3.28 24.79
C LEU A 9 -26.87 2.15 25.83
N LYS A 10 -26.85 0.90 25.36
CA LYS A 10 -26.70 -0.29 26.22
C LYS A 10 -25.57 -1.17 25.71
N VAL A 11 -24.57 -1.39 26.56
CA VAL A 11 -23.38 -2.19 26.28
C VAL A 11 -23.41 -3.40 27.20
N LYS A 12 -23.44 -4.60 26.63
CA LYS A 12 -23.55 -5.85 27.38
C LYS A 12 -22.45 -6.83 27.02
N SER A 13 -21.62 -7.16 28.01
CA SER A 13 -20.52 -8.11 27.96
C SER A 13 -19.60 -7.91 26.75
N VAL A 14 -19.38 -6.66 26.37
CA VAL A 14 -18.63 -6.31 25.16
C VAL A 14 -17.15 -6.59 25.34
N SER A 15 -16.61 -7.41 24.45
CA SER A 15 -15.16 -7.62 24.32
C SER A 15 -14.73 -7.22 22.92
N GLY A 16 -13.59 -6.55 22.80
CA GLY A 16 -13.13 -5.93 21.56
C GLY A 16 -11.66 -5.55 21.65
N GLY A 17 -11.03 -5.30 20.51
CA GLY A 17 -9.61 -4.99 20.46
C GLY A 17 -9.05 -4.98 19.05
N TYR A 18 -7.74 -5.03 18.93
CA TYR A 18 -7.04 -4.96 17.65
C TYR A 18 -6.70 -6.38 17.18
N GLY A 19 -7.34 -6.82 16.10
CA GLY A 19 -7.16 -8.17 15.56
C GLY A 19 -7.56 -9.24 16.58
N LYS A 20 -6.64 -10.16 16.92
CA LYS A 20 -6.85 -11.25 17.88
C LYS A 20 -6.55 -10.87 19.33
N VAL A 21 -6.11 -9.65 19.61
CA VAL A 21 -5.75 -9.20 20.97
C VAL A 21 -6.96 -8.51 21.60
N PRO A 22 -7.70 -9.16 22.52
CA PRO A 22 -8.78 -8.51 23.24
C PRO A 22 -8.18 -7.48 24.20
N ILE A 23 -8.60 -6.23 24.05
CA ILE A 23 -8.25 -5.13 24.95
C ILE A 23 -9.38 -4.87 25.95
N LEU A 24 -10.62 -5.06 25.52
CA LEU A 24 -11.82 -4.96 26.34
C LEU A 24 -12.28 -6.38 26.69
N HIS A 25 -12.71 -6.58 27.94
CA HIS A 25 -13.03 -7.89 28.49
C HIS A 25 -14.35 -7.88 29.24
N GLY A 26 -15.47 -8.01 28.51
CA GLY A 26 -16.80 -8.08 29.13
C GLY A 26 -17.21 -6.75 29.76
N ILE A 27 -17.25 -5.69 28.94
CA ILE A 27 -17.70 -4.36 29.34
C ILE A 27 -19.23 -4.35 29.42
N ASP A 28 -19.75 -3.92 30.57
CA ASP A 28 -21.18 -3.80 30.85
C ASP A 28 -21.47 -2.40 31.42
N PHE A 29 -22.25 -1.61 30.69
CA PHE A 29 -22.83 -0.34 31.18
C PHE A 29 -23.97 0.12 30.27
N ALA A 30 -24.76 1.08 30.73
CA ALA A 30 -25.72 1.80 29.91
C ALA A 30 -25.49 3.30 30.05
N VAL A 31 -26.00 4.09 29.11
CA VAL A 31 -26.13 5.54 29.19
C VAL A 31 -27.60 5.87 28.95
N VAL A 32 -28.15 6.77 29.75
CA VAL A 32 -29.54 7.21 29.62
C VAL A 32 -29.60 8.53 28.84
N GLU A 33 -30.76 8.84 28.26
CA GLU A 33 -30.94 10.10 27.54
C GLU A 33 -30.59 11.31 28.42
N ASN A 34 -29.89 12.28 27.83
CA ASN A 34 -29.44 13.52 28.47
C ASN A 34 -28.48 13.27 29.67
N GLU A 35 -27.74 12.16 29.68
CA GLU A 35 -26.71 11.82 30.67
C GLU A 35 -25.30 12.07 30.11
N VAL A 36 -24.40 12.53 30.98
CA VAL A 36 -22.95 12.51 30.73
C VAL A 36 -22.31 11.43 31.60
N VAL A 37 -21.74 10.41 30.96
CA VAL A 37 -20.98 9.36 31.62
C VAL A 37 -19.49 9.58 31.34
N GLY A 38 -18.70 9.73 32.40
CA GLY A 38 -17.25 9.78 32.29
C GLY A 38 -16.63 8.39 32.32
N ILE A 39 -15.56 8.16 31.56
CA ILE A 39 -14.70 6.99 31.66
C ILE A 39 -13.32 7.44 32.10
N LEU A 40 -12.92 7.01 33.30
CA LEU A 40 -11.64 7.36 33.91
C LEU A 40 -10.73 6.15 33.94
N GLY A 41 -9.46 6.35 33.62
CA GLY A 41 -8.45 5.29 33.69
C GLY A 41 -7.09 5.76 33.22
N HIS A 42 -6.05 5.08 33.70
CA HIS A 42 -4.67 5.37 33.33
C HIS A 42 -4.41 5.17 31.81
N ASN A 43 -3.29 5.69 31.33
CA ASN A 43 -2.81 5.41 29.98
C ASN A 43 -2.72 3.90 29.73
N GLY A 44 -3.25 3.45 28.59
CA GLY A 44 -3.24 2.03 28.20
C GLY A 44 -4.34 1.15 28.79
N MET A 45 -5.29 1.67 29.58
CA MET A 45 -6.36 0.84 30.18
C MET A 45 -7.50 0.45 29.22
N GLY A 46 -7.46 0.92 27.98
CA GLY A 46 -8.43 0.56 26.94
C GLY A 46 -9.47 1.64 26.58
N LYS A 47 -9.32 2.87 27.08
CA LYS A 47 -10.31 3.96 26.93
C LYS A 47 -10.63 4.30 25.47
N THR A 48 -9.63 4.65 24.66
CA THR A 48 -9.78 4.87 23.21
C THR A 48 -10.27 3.61 22.48
N THR A 49 -9.90 2.43 22.96
CA THR A 49 -10.37 1.16 22.37
C THR A 49 -11.87 0.97 22.61
N LEU A 50 -12.38 1.37 23.78
CA LEU A 50 -13.80 1.39 24.10
C LEU A 50 -14.56 2.29 23.12
N LEU A 51 -14.18 3.56 22.98
CA LEU A 51 -14.87 4.49 22.08
C LEU A 51 -14.83 4.04 20.62
N LYS A 52 -13.68 3.55 20.13
CA LYS A 52 -13.56 3.01 18.77
C LYS A 52 -14.42 1.76 18.55
N THR A 53 -14.60 0.91 19.56
CA THR A 53 -15.50 -0.25 19.49
C THR A 53 -16.96 0.17 19.47
N LEU A 54 -17.34 1.17 20.29
CA LEU A 54 -18.71 1.72 20.32
C LEU A 54 -19.08 2.43 19.01
N MET A 55 -18.14 3.12 18.38
CA MET A 55 -18.35 3.77 17.09
C MET A 55 -18.20 2.80 15.89
N GLY A 56 -17.82 1.54 16.12
CA GLY A 56 -17.70 0.53 15.06
C GLY A 56 -16.40 0.59 14.24
N PHE A 57 -15.40 1.37 14.66
CA PHE A 57 -14.07 1.36 14.04
C PHE A 57 -13.27 0.10 14.40
N LEU A 58 -13.61 -0.55 15.51
CA LEU A 58 -13.08 -1.85 15.91
C LEU A 58 -14.21 -2.87 16.02
N PRO A 59 -14.01 -4.11 15.55
CA PRO A 59 -15.03 -5.14 15.64
C PRO A 59 -15.28 -5.54 17.09
N THR A 60 -16.56 -5.76 17.41
CA THR A 60 -16.95 -6.39 18.68
C THR A 60 -16.73 -7.89 18.57
N GLY A 61 -15.82 -8.44 19.37
CA GLY A 61 -15.51 -9.88 19.37
C GLY A 61 -16.56 -10.73 20.08
N SER A 62 -17.18 -10.20 21.12
CA SER A 62 -18.36 -10.80 21.78
C SER A 62 -19.14 -9.73 22.54
N GLY A 63 -20.37 -10.05 22.94
CA GLY A 63 -21.28 -9.11 23.58
C GLY A 63 -22.22 -8.43 22.58
N ALA A 64 -22.95 -7.43 23.04
CA ALA A 64 -23.89 -6.68 22.22
C ALA A 64 -23.87 -5.19 22.59
N ILE A 65 -24.02 -4.34 21.57
CA ILE A 65 -24.17 -2.89 21.69
C ILE A 65 -25.52 -2.54 21.08
N ARG A 66 -26.38 -1.91 21.87
CA ARG A 66 -27.64 -1.34 21.39
C ARG A 66 -27.62 0.17 21.53
N PHE A 67 -28.05 0.85 20.50
CA PHE A 67 -28.24 2.30 20.49
C PHE A 67 -29.72 2.56 20.21
N HIS A 68 -30.38 3.29 21.11
CA HIS A 68 -31.83 3.31 21.23
C HIS A 68 -32.38 1.86 21.32
N SER A 69 -33.31 1.50 20.44
CA SER A 69 -33.84 0.14 20.32
C SER A 69 -33.10 -0.74 19.30
N THR A 70 -32.09 -0.19 18.61
CA THR A 70 -31.40 -0.83 17.48
C THR A 70 -30.14 -1.57 17.96
N ASP A 71 -29.97 -2.81 17.53
CA ASP A 71 -28.70 -3.53 17.72
C ASP A 71 -27.67 -3.05 16.69
N ILE A 72 -26.65 -2.36 17.17
CA ILE A 72 -25.61 -1.76 16.35
C ILE A 72 -24.31 -2.58 16.37
N THR A 73 -24.27 -3.74 17.01
CA THR A 73 -23.04 -4.51 17.29
C THR A 73 -22.17 -4.73 16.05
N GLY A 74 -22.81 -5.10 14.93
CA GLY A 74 -22.15 -5.35 13.64
C GLY A 74 -22.17 -4.19 12.64
N MET A 75 -22.79 -3.06 12.99
CA MET A 75 -22.93 -1.91 12.07
C MET A 75 -21.61 -1.17 11.88
N ALA A 76 -21.38 -0.68 10.67
CA ALA A 76 -20.23 0.13 10.32
C ALA A 76 -20.34 1.56 10.90
N PRO A 77 -19.23 2.30 11.04
CA PRO A 77 -19.25 3.64 11.64
C PRO A 77 -20.21 4.63 10.99
N PHE A 78 -20.31 4.65 9.65
CA PHE A 78 -21.19 5.60 8.96
C PHE A 78 -22.68 5.29 9.18
N GLU A 79 -23.04 4.02 9.40
CA GLU A 79 -24.41 3.61 9.73
C GLU A 79 -24.78 4.05 11.14
N ARG A 80 -23.86 3.88 12.10
CA ARG A 80 -24.03 4.37 13.47
C ARG A 80 -24.12 5.89 13.54
N ALA A 81 -23.33 6.60 12.73
CA ALA A 81 -23.42 8.05 12.61
C ALA A 81 -24.78 8.49 12.06
N GLY A 82 -25.30 7.81 11.04
CA GLY A 82 -26.64 8.04 10.51
C GLY A 82 -27.78 7.75 11.48
N LEU A 83 -27.52 7.06 12.60
CA LEU A 83 -28.48 6.84 13.69
C LEU A 83 -28.43 7.95 14.76
N GLY A 84 -27.45 8.85 14.74
CA GLY A 84 -27.28 9.92 15.74
C GLY A 84 -26.00 9.86 16.57
N MET A 85 -25.08 8.92 16.30
CA MET A 85 -23.81 8.83 17.03
C MET A 85 -22.71 9.75 16.45
N GLY A 86 -22.20 10.67 17.27
CA GLY A 86 -21.02 11.48 16.97
C GLY A 86 -19.76 10.95 17.65
N TYR A 87 -18.59 11.10 17.01
CA TYR A 87 -17.30 10.76 17.61
C TYR A 87 -16.24 11.82 17.34
N VAL A 88 -15.62 12.31 18.40
CA VAL A 88 -14.43 13.17 18.36
C VAL A 88 -13.25 12.35 18.89
N PRO A 89 -12.33 11.90 18.01
CA PRO A 89 -11.21 11.05 18.38
C PRO A 89 -10.15 11.80 19.20
N GLN A 90 -9.24 11.05 19.83
CA GLN A 90 -8.05 11.61 20.46
C GLN A 90 -7.18 12.34 19.42
N GLY A 91 -6.74 13.54 19.78
CA GLY A 91 -6.21 14.51 18.83
C GLY A 91 -7.33 15.29 18.15
N ARG A 92 -6.98 16.11 17.14
CA ARG A 92 -7.93 17.11 16.63
C ARG A 92 -8.82 16.58 15.51
N GLY A 93 -8.38 15.55 14.78
CA GLY A 93 -9.14 14.92 13.72
C GLY A 93 -9.59 15.82 12.55
N ILE A 94 -9.19 17.09 12.48
CA ILE A 94 -9.54 18.06 11.42
C ILE A 94 -8.79 17.80 10.11
N PHE A 95 -9.24 18.42 9.01
CA PHE A 95 -8.53 18.50 7.73
C PHE A 95 -7.68 19.78 7.70
N PRO A 96 -6.35 19.73 7.92
CA PRO A 96 -5.55 20.93 8.17
C PRO A 96 -5.47 21.88 6.97
N GLN A 97 -5.54 21.35 5.75
CA GLN A 97 -5.45 22.12 4.51
C GLN A 97 -6.79 22.70 4.05
N LEU A 98 -7.90 22.31 4.69
CA LEU A 98 -9.22 22.87 4.39
C LEU A 98 -9.47 24.09 5.27
N SER A 99 -10.27 25.04 4.76
CA SER A 99 -10.75 26.15 5.57
C SER A 99 -11.60 25.65 6.76
N VAL A 100 -11.79 26.46 7.79
CA VAL A 100 -12.72 26.15 8.90
C VAL A 100 -14.12 25.88 8.36
N ARG A 101 -14.57 26.69 7.39
CA ARG A 101 -15.84 26.50 6.68
C ARG A 101 -15.89 25.12 6.01
N ASP A 102 -14.89 24.76 5.22
CA ASP A 102 -14.88 23.49 4.49
C ASP A 102 -14.76 22.29 5.43
N ASN A 103 -14.08 22.44 6.57
CA ASN A 103 -14.07 21.43 7.63
C ASN A 103 -15.49 21.16 8.16
N LEU A 104 -16.28 22.20 8.41
CA LEU A 104 -17.67 22.05 8.87
C LEU A 104 -18.56 21.44 7.76
N ARG A 105 -18.48 21.98 6.54
CA ARG A 105 -19.28 21.52 5.40
C ARG A 105 -19.04 20.05 5.08
N PHE A 106 -17.80 19.57 5.23
CA PHE A 106 -17.46 18.17 4.97
C PHE A 106 -18.22 17.17 5.85
N ALA A 107 -18.59 17.56 7.07
CA ALA A 107 -19.28 16.69 8.01
C ALA A 107 -20.82 16.77 7.92
N TRP A 108 -21.34 17.74 7.17
CA TRP A 108 -22.76 17.81 6.89
C TRP A 108 -23.16 16.70 5.91
N HIS A 109 -24.32 16.10 6.13
CA HIS A 109 -24.87 15.05 5.29
C HIS A 109 -26.41 15.10 5.27
N GLU A 110 -27.02 14.58 4.21
CA GLU A 110 -28.45 14.75 3.91
C GLU A 110 -29.40 14.12 4.96
N TYR A 111 -28.91 13.20 5.80
CA TYR A 111 -29.71 12.63 6.90
C TYR A 111 -30.00 13.63 8.04
N ALA A 112 -29.29 14.78 8.11
CA ALA A 112 -29.43 15.76 9.18
C ALA A 112 -30.75 16.57 9.16
N GLY A 113 -31.69 16.30 8.24
CA GLY A 113 -33.05 16.85 8.20
C GLY A 113 -33.19 18.35 7.90
N ALA A 114 -32.19 19.16 8.23
CA ALA A 114 -32.09 20.60 7.99
C ALA A 114 -31.07 20.92 6.89
N SER A 115 -31.19 22.09 6.26
CA SER A 115 -30.27 22.50 5.20
C SER A 115 -28.85 22.69 5.74
N GLU A 116 -27.84 22.48 4.90
CA GLU A 116 -26.42 22.72 5.24
C GLU A 116 -26.20 24.09 5.89
N HIS A 117 -26.89 25.11 5.37
CA HIS A 117 -26.79 26.47 5.88
C HIS A 117 -27.36 26.61 7.30
N ASP A 118 -28.53 26.04 7.56
CA ASP A 118 -29.20 26.15 8.86
C ASP A 118 -28.41 25.40 9.94
N VAL A 119 -27.91 24.21 9.63
CA VAL A 119 -27.06 23.43 10.55
C VAL A 119 -25.75 24.18 10.83
N MET A 120 -25.12 24.73 9.79
CA MET A 120 -23.88 25.49 9.96
C MET A 120 -24.08 26.76 10.80
N GLU A 121 -25.17 27.50 10.63
CA GLU A 121 -25.46 28.67 11.47
C GLU A 121 -25.77 28.29 12.92
N ALA A 122 -26.49 27.19 13.14
CA ALA A 122 -26.74 26.66 14.48
C ALA A 122 -25.42 26.27 15.18
N VAL A 123 -24.56 25.51 14.50
CA VAL A 123 -23.24 25.15 15.02
C VAL A 123 -22.38 26.39 15.27
N LEU A 124 -22.35 27.36 14.37
CA LEU A 124 -21.59 28.61 14.57
C LEU A 124 -22.18 29.51 15.66
N SER A 125 -23.44 29.32 16.05
CA SER A 125 -24.04 29.96 17.22
C SER A 125 -23.51 29.35 18.52
N ASP A 126 -23.30 28.03 18.54
CA ASP A 126 -22.74 27.32 19.69
C ASP A 126 -21.22 27.56 19.83
N PHE A 127 -20.53 27.81 18.71
CA PHE A 127 -19.08 28.07 18.64
C PHE A 127 -18.77 29.45 18.03
N PRO A 128 -19.13 30.57 18.70
CA PRO A 128 -18.98 31.91 18.14
C PRO A 128 -17.52 32.27 17.79
N ARG A 129 -16.55 31.66 18.49
CA ARG A 129 -15.11 31.81 18.25
C ARG A 129 -14.65 31.37 16.86
N LEU A 130 -15.39 30.46 16.21
CA LEU A 130 -15.07 29.97 14.86
C LEU A 130 -15.54 30.92 13.75
N ARG A 131 -16.54 31.79 14.01
CA ARG A 131 -17.09 32.73 13.01
C ARG A 131 -16.04 33.62 12.33
N PRO A 132 -15.12 34.30 13.06
CA PRO A 132 -14.09 35.11 12.42
C PRO A 132 -12.98 34.27 11.75
N LEU A 133 -13.00 32.94 11.91
CA LEU A 133 -11.96 32.02 11.44
C LEU A 133 -12.40 31.20 10.22
N LEU A 134 -13.65 31.38 9.73
CA LEU A 134 -14.26 30.55 8.69
C LEU A 134 -13.40 30.33 7.45
N ASP A 135 -12.72 31.38 6.99
CA ASP A 135 -11.94 31.33 5.75
C ASP A 135 -10.45 31.00 6.00
N ARG A 136 -10.04 30.77 7.26
CA ARG A 136 -8.68 30.39 7.64
C ARG A 136 -8.49 28.88 7.50
N GLU A 137 -7.31 28.44 7.08
CA GLU A 137 -6.96 27.02 7.05
C GLU A 137 -6.94 26.43 8.47
N GLY A 138 -7.53 25.24 8.63
CA GLY A 138 -7.65 24.56 9.93
C GLY A 138 -6.30 24.31 10.60
N GLY A 139 -5.25 24.03 9.82
CA GLY A 139 -3.88 23.83 10.30
C GLY A 139 -3.22 25.10 10.86
N ALA A 140 -3.71 26.28 10.47
CA ALA A 140 -3.20 27.57 10.94
C ALA A 140 -3.84 28.03 12.25
N LEU A 141 -4.87 27.35 12.74
CA LEU A 141 -5.53 27.65 14.01
C LEU A 141 -4.66 27.26 15.22
N SER A 142 -4.87 27.89 16.38
CA SER A 142 -4.28 27.45 17.64
C SER A 142 -4.80 26.06 18.07
N GLY A 143 -4.09 25.37 18.94
CA GLY A 143 -4.50 24.02 19.38
C GLY A 143 -5.91 23.97 19.97
N GLY A 144 -6.29 24.98 20.76
CA GLY A 144 -7.65 25.12 21.30
C GLY A 144 -8.71 25.39 20.23
N GLU A 145 -8.42 26.25 19.26
CA GLU A 145 -9.34 26.53 18.15
C GLU A 145 -9.53 25.30 17.25
N GLN A 146 -8.48 24.51 17.03
CA GLN A 146 -8.59 23.25 16.28
C GLN A 146 -9.48 22.24 17.02
N GLN A 147 -9.44 22.23 18.35
CA GLN A 147 -10.30 21.36 19.16
C GLN A 147 -11.77 21.80 19.11
N LEU A 148 -12.04 23.11 19.21
CA LEU A 148 -13.39 23.65 19.03
C LEU A 148 -13.93 23.36 17.63
N LEU A 149 -13.09 23.45 16.59
CA LEU A 149 -13.45 23.07 15.23
C LEU A 149 -13.77 21.57 15.12
N ALA A 150 -13.04 20.69 15.81
CA ALA A 150 -13.30 19.26 15.82
C ALA A 150 -14.69 18.94 16.40
N LEU A 151 -15.05 19.58 17.51
CA LEU A 151 -16.37 19.47 18.14
C LEU A 151 -17.47 20.03 17.24
N ALA A 152 -17.30 21.26 16.75
CA ALA A 152 -18.26 21.92 15.87
C ALA A 152 -18.52 21.09 14.61
N ARG A 153 -17.48 20.52 14.02
CA ARG A 153 -17.60 19.64 12.86
C ARG A 153 -18.40 18.38 13.18
N CYS A 154 -18.17 17.75 14.34
CA CYS A 154 -18.96 16.57 14.72
C CYS A 154 -20.45 16.90 14.85
N LEU A 155 -20.78 18.10 15.33
CA LEU A 155 -22.16 18.56 15.50
C LEU A 155 -22.86 18.92 14.17
N MET A 156 -22.12 19.05 13.06
CA MET A 156 -22.72 19.20 11.73
C MET A 156 -23.51 17.97 11.28
N GLY A 157 -23.29 16.81 11.92
CA GLY A 157 -24.09 15.60 11.71
C GLY A 157 -25.33 15.49 12.59
N ASP A 158 -25.65 16.53 13.36
CA ASP A 158 -26.76 16.60 14.32
C ASP A 158 -26.91 15.37 15.25
N PRO A 159 -25.82 14.95 15.95
CA PRO A 159 -25.87 13.79 16.82
C PRO A 159 -26.66 14.06 18.11
N ASP A 160 -27.37 13.04 18.62
CA ASP A 160 -28.00 13.01 19.94
C ASP A 160 -27.13 12.29 21.00
N PHE A 161 -26.09 11.58 20.57
CA PHE A 161 -25.10 10.92 21.42
C PHE A 161 -23.66 11.17 20.96
N LEU A 162 -22.84 11.77 21.84
CA LEU A 162 -21.47 12.18 21.52
C LEU A 162 -20.41 11.37 22.30
N LEU A 163 -19.47 10.78 21.57
CA LEU A 163 -18.28 10.10 22.10
C LEU A 163 -17.09 11.08 22.06
N LEU A 164 -16.50 11.40 23.21
CA LEU A 164 -15.36 12.34 23.32
C LEU A 164 -14.13 11.63 23.89
N ASP A 165 -13.00 11.70 23.18
CA ASP A 165 -11.76 11.00 23.51
C ASP A 165 -10.63 11.99 23.84
N GLU A 166 -10.38 12.22 25.12
CA GLU A 166 -9.34 13.12 25.68
C GLU A 166 -9.33 14.54 25.05
N PRO A 167 -10.48 15.24 24.99
CA PRO A 167 -10.59 16.54 24.31
C PRO A 167 -9.77 17.67 24.95
N THR A 168 -9.28 17.54 26.18
CA THR A 168 -8.51 18.60 26.86
C THR A 168 -6.99 18.49 26.69
N GLU A 169 -6.49 17.45 26.02
CA GLU A 169 -5.05 17.19 25.89
C GLU A 169 -4.30 18.34 25.17
N GLY A 170 -3.37 19.00 25.88
CA GLY A 170 -2.53 20.05 25.32
C GLY A 170 -3.27 21.37 25.03
N ILE A 171 -4.44 21.59 25.64
CA ILE A 171 -5.29 22.78 25.44
C ILE A 171 -5.11 23.78 26.59
N GLN A 172 -5.24 25.08 26.29
CA GLN A 172 -5.16 26.14 27.31
C GLN A 172 -6.40 26.11 28.24
N PRO A 173 -6.25 26.38 29.55
CA PRO A 173 -7.34 26.29 30.52
C PRO A 173 -8.61 27.06 30.15
N SER A 174 -8.50 28.27 29.62
CA SER A 174 -9.66 29.07 29.22
C SER A 174 -10.49 28.44 28.11
N ILE A 175 -9.87 27.66 27.22
CA ILE A 175 -10.58 26.93 26.15
C ILE A 175 -11.20 25.65 26.70
N ILE A 176 -10.59 25.04 27.72
CA ILE A 176 -11.17 23.89 28.44
C ILE A 176 -12.45 24.32 29.16
N GLU A 177 -12.42 25.48 29.83
CA GLU A 177 -13.60 26.09 30.46
C GLU A 177 -14.70 26.39 29.43
N GLU A 178 -14.36 27.09 28.33
CA GLU A 178 -15.29 27.39 27.22
C GLU A 178 -15.94 26.11 26.67
N MET A 179 -15.14 25.07 26.41
CA MET A 179 -15.63 23.77 25.92
C MET A 179 -16.57 23.09 26.91
N GLY A 180 -16.26 23.14 28.21
CA GLY A 180 -17.11 22.57 29.26
C GLY A 180 -18.47 23.27 29.33
N GLU A 181 -18.49 24.60 29.29
CA GLU A 181 -19.71 25.41 29.24
C GLU A 181 -20.55 25.09 28.00
N THR A 182 -19.94 25.05 26.81
CA THR A 182 -20.63 24.71 25.56
C THR A 182 -21.27 23.31 25.62
N LEU A 183 -20.56 22.30 26.13
CA LEU A 183 -21.10 20.93 26.23
C LEU A 183 -22.28 20.85 27.22
N LEU A 184 -22.21 21.57 28.35
CA LEU A 184 -23.33 21.67 29.29
C LEU A 184 -24.55 22.37 28.68
N ASP A 185 -24.34 23.40 27.87
CA ASP A 185 -25.42 24.13 27.22
C ASP A 185 -26.03 23.33 26.06
N LEU A 186 -25.22 22.61 25.28
CA LEU A 186 -25.70 21.66 24.25
C LEU A 186 -26.53 20.54 24.87
N ARG A 187 -26.09 20.00 26.01
CA ARG A 187 -26.85 19.04 26.80
C ARG A 187 -28.23 19.60 27.18
N LYS A 188 -28.29 20.81 27.75
CA LYS A 188 -29.56 21.43 28.18
C LYS A 188 -30.47 21.82 27.01
N SER A 189 -29.91 22.35 25.93
CA SER A 189 -30.67 22.92 24.82
C SER A 189 -31.11 21.88 23.79
N ARG A 190 -30.28 20.85 23.54
CA ARG A 190 -30.52 19.81 22.52
C ARG A 190 -30.80 18.42 23.11
N GLY A 191 -30.65 18.22 24.42
CA GLY A 191 -30.77 16.90 25.04
C GLY A 191 -29.58 15.97 24.75
N LEU A 192 -28.43 16.54 24.38
CA LEU A 192 -27.24 15.79 23.98
C LEU A 192 -26.72 14.89 25.12
N SER A 193 -26.61 13.60 24.83
CA SER A 193 -26.00 12.61 25.73
C SER A 193 -24.52 12.44 25.41
N ILE A 194 -23.65 12.28 26.41
CA ILE A 194 -22.19 12.29 26.20
C ILE A 194 -21.52 11.12 26.93
N LEU A 195 -20.62 10.42 26.24
CA LEU A 195 -19.65 9.52 26.86
C LEU A 195 -18.25 10.15 26.74
N LEU A 196 -17.71 10.60 27.86
CA LEU A 196 -16.46 11.36 27.93
C LEU A 196 -15.32 10.50 28.48
N VAL A 197 -14.31 10.23 27.67
CA VAL A 197 -13.02 9.69 28.12
C VAL A 197 -12.08 10.85 28.41
N GLU A 198 -11.54 10.91 29.63
CA GLU A 198 -10.62 11.99 30.01
C GLU A 198 -9.57 11.54 31.04
N GLN A 199 -8.48 12.31 31.09
CA GLN A 199 -7.46 12.25 32.14
C GLN A 199 -7.50 13.48 33.05
N ASN A 200 -8.06 14.59 32.56
CA ASN A 200 -8.28 15.77 33.37
C ASN A 200 -9.44 15.53 34.34
N PHE A 201 -9.10 15.28 35.62
CA PHE A 201 -10.08 14.99 36.65
C PHE A 201 -11.05 16.14 36.89
N ASP A 202 -10.57 17.40 36.86
CA ASP A 202 -11.42 18.56 37.11
C ASP A 202 -12.50 18.65 35.99
N PHE A 203 -12.10 18.48 34.73
CA PHE A 203 -13.02 18.55 33.59
C PHE A 203 -14.03 17.39 33.56
N ILE A 204 -13.58 16.14 33.76
CA ILE A 204 -14.49 14.98 33.76
C ILE A 204 -15.45 15.04 34.97
N SER A 205 -14.98 15.53 36.12
CA SER A 205 -15.79 15.70 37.32
C SER A 205 -16.84 16.78 37.15
N ASP A 206 -16.49 17.92 36.54
CA ASP A 206 -17.42 19.02 36.32
C ASP A 206 -18.55 18.62 35.35
N LEU A 207 -18.22 17.93 34.25
CA LEU A 207 -19.19 17.59 33.19
C LEU A 207 -20.04 16.35 33.48
N SER A 208 -19.47 15.31 34.10
CA SER A 208 -20.12 13.98 34.19
C SER A 208 -21.13 13.89 35.32
N ASP A 209 -22.23 13.15 35.13
CA ASP A 209 -23.19 12.78 36.18
C ASP A 209 -22.69 11.61 37.02
N ARG A 210 -21.92 10.72 36.40
CA ARG A 210 -21.18 9.63 37.05
C ARG A 210 -19.97 9.25 36.22
N VAL A 211 -19.01 8.60 36.85
CA VAL A 211 -17.75 8.18 36.22
C VAL A 211 -17.53 6.69 36.42
N LEU A 212 -17.29 5.96 35.34
CA LEU A 212 -16.89 4.56 35.35
C LEU A 212 -15.36 4.47 35.33
N VAL A 213 -14.82 3.61 36.18
CA VAL A 213 -13.38 3.38 36.27
C VAL A 213 -13.02 2.19 35.38
N LEU A 214 -12.17 2.41 34.38
CA LEU A 214 -11.69 1.40 33.45
C LEU A 214 -10.26 0.98 33.80
N GLU A 215 -10.07 -0.28 34.15
CA GLU A 215 -8.76 -0.87 34.44
C GLU A 215 -8.57 -2.17 33.66
N ARG A 216 -7.44 -2.27 32.95
CA ARG A 216 -7.06 -3.45 32.16
C ARG A 216 -8.22 -4.00 31.32
N GLY A 217 -8.95 -3.11 30.65
CA GLY A 217 -10.06 -3.49 29.78
C GLY A 217 -11.36 -3.89 30.47
N ARG A 218 -11.53 -3.60 31.76
CA ARG A 218 -12.75 -3.92 32.53
C ARG A 218 -13.22 -2.69 33.31
N ILE A 219 -14.53 -2.55 33.46
CA ILE A 219 -15.09 -1.58 34.41
C ILE A 219 -14.97 -2.18 35.81
N THR A 220 -14.22 -1.52 36.69
CA THR A 220 -13.93 -2.00 38.05
C THR A 220 -14.71 -1.26 39.13
N GLY A 221 -15.28 -0.10 38.81
CA GLY A 221 -16.09 0.68 39.73
C GLY A 221 -16.86 1.80 39.04
N GLU A 222 -17.79 2.39 39.79
CA GLU A 222 -18.57 3.56 39.40
C GLU A 222 -18.55 4.57 40.56
N LEU A 223 -18.33 5.85 40.22
CA LEU A 223 -18.39 6.98 41.13
C LEU A 223 -19.61 7.83 40.77
N SER A 224 -20.51 8.04 41.74
CA SER A 224 -21.64 8.95 41.57
C SER A 224 -21.19 10.41 41.58
N LYS A 225 -22.03 11.36 41.12
CA LYS A 225 -21.75 12.80 41.23
C LYS A 225 -21.37 13.23 42.66
N ALA A 226 -21.99 12.62 43.67
CA ALA A 226 -21.68 12.90 45.07
C ALA A 226 -20.29 12.40 45.46
N ASP A 227 -19.87 11.23 44.96
CA ASP A 227 -18.54 10.68 45.23
C ASP A 227 -17.43 11.50 44.54
N LEU A 228 -17.71 12.10 43.38
CA LEU A 228 -16.76 12.97 42.66
C LEU A 228 -16.40 14.25 43.43
N SER A 229 -17.25 14.66 44.38
CA SER A 229 -16.98 15.80 45.26
C SER A 229 -16.20 15.43 46.53
N ASP A 230 -15.99 14.14 46.79
CA ASP A 230 -15.26 13.62 47.95
C ASP A 230 -13.84 13.20 47.55
N GLN A 231 -12.89 14.11 47.78
CA GLN A 231 -11.49 13.93 47.42
C GLN A 231 -10.87 12.65 48.02
N GLY A 232 -11.32 12.22 49.20
CA GLY A 232 -10.82 11.00 49.84
C GLY A 232 -11.25 9.72 49.12
N LYS A 233 -12.48 9.69 48.59
CA LYS A 233 -12.95 8.59 47.73
C LYS A 233 -12.27 8.59 46.37
N VAL A 234 -12.10 9.77 45.78
CA VAL A 234 -11.39 9.93 44.50
C VAL A 234 -9.95 9.41 44.61
N ASP A 235 -9.22 9.80 45.65
CA ASP A 235 -7.84 9.37 45.89
C ASP A 235 -7.74 7.86 46.20
N GLN A 236 -8.72 7.30 46.92
CA GLN A 236 -8.80 5.87 47.21
C GLN A 236 -9.02 5.03 45.94
N PHE A 237 -9.78 5.55 44.97
CA PHE A 237 -10.06 4.87 43.70
C PHE A 237 -8.96 5.06 42.64
N LEU A 238 -8.23 6.18 42.67
CA LEU A 238 -7.21 6.50 41.67
C LEU A 238 -5.79 6.02 42.04
N GLY A 239 -5.53 5.71 43.32
CA GLY A 239 -4.20 5.37 43.81
C GLY A 239 -3.31 6.62 43.92
N PHE A 240 -2.47 6.68 44.96
CA PHE A 240 -1.63 7.86 45.27
C PHE A 240 -0.86 8.38 44.04
N GLY A 241 -1.31 9.52 43.50
CA GLY A 241 -0.55 10.33 42.52
C GLY A 241 -1.08 10.43 41.08
N ALA A 242 -2.24 9.85 40.74
CA ALA A 242 -2.70 9.76 39.34
C ALA A 242 -3.54 10.95 38.81
N ALA A 243 -4.19 11.76 39.66
CA ALA A 243 -4.91 12.96 39.24
C ALA A 243 -4.19 14.24 39.72
N ARG A 244 -3.64 15.02 38.79
CA ARG A 244 -3.19 16.38 39.09
C ARG A 244 -4.40 17.31 39.06
N SER A 245 -4.95 17.65 40.22
CA SER A 245 -5.89 18.78 40.32
C SER A 245 -5.16 20.07 39.93
N THR A 246 -5.81 20.91 39.13
CA THR A 246 -5.25 22.16 38.60
C THR A 246 -5.64 23.39 39.43
N ARG A 247 -6.47 23.24 40.47
CA ARG A 247 -6.83 24.34 41.39
C ARG A 247 -5.67 24.65 42.35
N GLY A 248 -4.83 25.59 41.94
CA GLY A 248 -3.71 26.11 42.74
C GLY A 248 -4.17 26.87 44.00
N GLN A 249 -3.51 26.55 45.11
CA GLN A 249 -3.51 27.30 46.37
C GLN A 249 -3.22 28.79 46.14
N THR A 250 -4.19 29.67 46.41
CA THR A 250 -3.95 31.10 46.57
C THR A 250 -3.85 31.44 48.05
N GLY A 251 -2.62 31.70 48.53
CA GLY A 251 -2.40 32.37 49.82
C GLY A 251 -1.05 32.07 50.46
N GLY A 252 -0.12 33.03 50.41
CA GLY A 252 1.04 33.04 51.31
C GLY A 252 2.35 33.59 50.72
N GLN A 253 2.49 34.91 50.83
CA GLN A 253 3.70 35.77 50.83
C GLN A 253 5.10 35.14 50.67
N SER A 254 5.90 35.74 49.79
CA SER A 254 7.37 35.64 49.75
C SER A 254 8.03 36.10 51.06
N PRO A 255 9.25 35.60 51.35
CA PRO A 255 10.38 36.52 51.21
C PRO A 255 11.66 35.91 50.61
N ALA A 256 12.33 36.78 49.83
CA ALA A 256 13.76 37.00 49.59
C ALA A 256 14.80 35.84 49.62
N ARG A 257 15.63 35.84 48.56
CA ARG A 257 16.96 35.20 48.43
C ARG A 257 17.91 35.56 49.59
N PRO A 258 18.90 34.69 49.87
CA PRO A 258 20.27 35.11 49.57
C PRO A 258 21.16 34.03 48.93
N THR A 259 22.31 34.56 48.52
CA THR A 259 23.46 34.10 47.74
C THR A 259 24.19 32.82 48.15
N ALA A 260 24.94 32.30 47.16
CA ALA A 260 25.84 31.15 47.17
C ALA A 260 26.90 31.13 48.28
N THR A 261 27.30 29.92 48.69
CA THR A 261 28.68 29.45 48.89
C THR A 261 28.65 27.93 49.16
N GLY A 262 29.68 27.22 48.69
CA GLY A 262 29.66 25.77 48.52
C GLY A 262 30.23 24.92 49.66
N GLN A 263 30.32 23.63 49.29
CA GLN A 263 31.02 22.49 49.92
C GLN A 263 30.34 21.79 51.10
N ALA A 264 29.92 20.55 50.85
CA ALA A 264 30.52 19.33 51.40
C ALA A 264 29.51 18.25 51.88
N GLN A 265 29.88 17.00 51.58
CA GLN A 265 29.61 15.76 52.33
C GLN A 265 28.27 15.03 52.11
N TYR A 266 28.32 14.08 51.16
CA TYR A 266 27.49 12.88 51.16
C TYR A 266 27.97 11.91 52.26
N GLN A 267 27.09 11.55 53.19
CA GLN A 267 27.22 10.36 54.02
C GLN A 267 26.03 9.43 53.78
N ALA A 268 26.36 8.19 53.42
CA ALA A 268 25.43 7.09 53.26
C ALA A 268 24.93 6.59 54.62
N LYS A 269 23.63 6.23 54.69
CA LYS A 269 23.14 5.22 55.62
C LYS A 269 22.18 4.27 54.89
N GLN A 270 22.64 3.04 54.78
CA GLN A 270 21.87 1.86 54.39
C GLN A 270 20.69 1.63 55.34
N THR A 271 19.56 1.17 54.81
CA THR A 271 18.65 0.31 55.58
C THR A 271 18.07 -0.74 54.63
N GLN A 272 18.21 -1.99 55.05
CA GLN A 272 17.96 -3.22 54.30
C GLN A 272 16.48 -3.40 53.93
N TYR A 273 16.20 -3.77 52.68
CA TYR A 273 14.90 -4.33 52.29
C TYR A 273 14.90 -5.85 52.53
N GLN A 274 13.96 -6.31 53.36
CA GLN A 274 13.65 -7.73 53.53
C GLN A 274 12.89 -8.25 52.31
N VAL A 275 13.39 -9.32 51.73
CA VAL A 275 12.79 -10.05 50.60
C VAL A 275 11.58 -10.83 51.10
N ALA A 276 10.37 -10.37 50.76
CA ALA A 276 9.16 -11.17 50.86
C ALA A 276 9.00 -11.99 49.55
N ARG A 277 8.85 -13.31 49.72
CA ARG A 277 8.82 -14.33 48.67
C ARG A 277 7.87 -14.01 47.51
N ALA A 278 8.39 -14.16 46.30
CA ALA A 278 7.61 -14.19 45.06
C ALA A 278 6.53 -15.27 45.12
N ILE A 279 5.30 -14.90 44.78
CA ILE A 279 4.30 -15.83 44.26
C ILE A 279 4.65 -15.99 42.79
N GLU A 280 5.22 -17.15 42.44
CA GLU A 280 5.52 -17.51 41.06
C GLU A 280 4.23 -17.48 40.23
N PRO A 281 4.18 -16.73 39.11
CA PRO A 281 3.17 -16.98 38.10
C PRO A 281 3.42 -18.38 37.56
N ALA A 282 2.36 -19.18 37.47
CA ALA A 282 2.41 -20.50 36.85
C ALA A 282 3.06 -20.36 35.46
N ALA A 283 4.33 -20.79 35.40
CA ALA A 283 5.07 -20.93 34.18
C ALA A 283 4.35 -21.99 33.34
N ALA A 284 3.53 -21.53 32.39
CA ALA A 284 3.63 -22.17 31.10
C ALA A 284 5.06 -21.90 30.64
N SER A 285 5.92 -22.91 30.75
CA SER A 285 7.27 -22.88 30.21
C SER A 285 7.17 -22.78 28.68
N VAL A 286 6.86 -21.60 28.16
CA VAL A 286 7.23 -21.24 26.81
C VAL A 286 8.72 -20.96 26.93
N GLY A 287 9.53 -21.94 26.52
CA GLY A 287 10.98 -21.83 26.60
C GLY A 287 11.41 -20.47 26.07
N THR A 288 12.26 -19.78 26.82
CA THR A 288 13.05 -18.63 26.35
C THR A 288 14.05 -19.12 25.30
N ASN A 289 13.55 -19.66 24.19
CA ASN A 289 14.39 -19.87 23.03
C ASN A 289 14.59 -18.49 22.43
N MET A 290 15.77 -17.90 22.70
CA MET A 290 16.24 -16.76 21.93
C MET A 290 16.50 -17.25 20.50
N THR A 291 15.51 -17.12 19.64
CA THR A 291 15.65 -17.50 18.23
C THR A 291 16.29 -16.37 17.44
N ILE A 292 16.09 -15.11 17.84
CA ILE A 292 16.70 -13.93 17.21
C ILE A 292 17.97 -13.48 17.94
N ARG A 293 19.03 -13.24 17.16
CA ARG A 293 20.31 -12.74 17.69
C ARG A 293 20.18 -11.30 18.19
N ARG A 294 20.55 -11.07 19.45
CA ARG A 294 20.65 -9.72 20.02
C ARG A 294 21.86 -8.97 19.45
N PRO A 295 21.78 -7.63 19.31
CA PRO A 295 22.92 -6.85 18.88
C PRO A 295 24.03 -6.91 19.92
N THR A 296 25.25 -7.14 19.46
CA THR A 296 26.45 -7.00 20.28
C THR A 296 26.72 -5.53 20.58
N LEU A 297 27.49 -5.24 21.64
CA LEU A 297 27.91 -3.87 21.94
C LEU A 297 28.64 -3.20 20.77
N SER A 298 29.46 -3.95 20.02
CA SER A 298 30.13 -3.43 18.82
C SER A 298 29.13 -2.99 17.76
N GLN A 299 28.09 -3.79 17.52
CA GLN A 299 27.03 -3.45 16.56
C GLN A 299 26.21 -2.24 17.05
N MET A 300 25.93 -2.14 18.35
CA MET A 300 25.28 -0.96 18.95
C MET A 300 26.11 0.31 18.72
N ARG A 301 27.45 0.25 18.88
CA ARG A 301 28.34 1.38 18.55
C ARG A 301 28.29 1.76 17.07
N GLU A 302 28.32 0.77 16.18
CA GLU A 302 28.21 1.01 14.74
C GLU A 302 26.87 1.64 14.36
N MET A 303 25.77 1.25 15.01
CA MET A 303 24.46 1.88 14.84
C MET A 303 24.48 3.32 15.34
N ALA A 304 24.97 3.57 16.57
CA ALA A 304 25.08 4.92 17.14
C ALA A 304 25.89 5.85 16.24
N ASN A 305 27.08 5.41 15.79
CA ASN A 305 27.92 6.16 14.87
C ASN A 305 27.20 6.49 13.55
N ARG A 306 26.47 5.51 12.99
CA ARG A 306 25.71 5.70 11.74
C ARG A 306 24.55 6.69 11.92
N PHE A 307 23.94 6.75 13.10
CA PHE A 307 22.90 7.72 13.44
C PHE A 307 23.47 9.10 13.82
N GLY A 308 24.80 9.24 13.95
CA GLY A 308 25.45 10.46 14.42
C GLY A 308 25.32 10.70 15.93
N MET A 309 25.10 9.63 16.70
CA MET A 309 25.01 9.66 18.16
C MET A 309 26.37 9.38 18.80
N ASN A 310 26.72 10.12 19.85
CA ASN A 310 27.91 9.90 20.66
C ASN A 310 27.47 9.30 22.01
N LEU A 311 27.40 7.97 22.10
CA LEU A 311 26.97 7.27 23.31
C LEU A 311 28.16 6.50 23.92
N PRO A 312 28.45 6.66 25.23
CA PRO A 312 29.41 5.81 25.92
C PRO A 312 28.87 4.38 26.04
N ASP A 313 29.77 3.40 26.16
CA ASP A 313 29.41 1.98 26.28
C ASP A 313 28.39 1.74 27.42
N ALA A 314 28.53 2.44 28.56
CA ALA A 314 27.56 2.34 29.66
C ALA A 314 26.10 2.64 29.23
N ASP A 315 25.89 3.67 28.42
CA ASP A 315 24.55 4.03 27.92
C ASP A 315 24.06 2.97 26.92
N LEU A 316 24.95 2.45 26.06
CA LEU A 316 24.60 1.41 25.09
C LEU A 316 24.18 0.09 25.77
N GLU A 317 24.84 -0.27 26.88
CA GLU A 317 24.45 -1.38 27.73
C GLU A 317 23.07 -1.16 28.36
N GLU A 318 22.80 0.03 28.88
CA GLU A 318 21.47 0.37 29.43
C GLU A 318 20.40 0.32 28.33
N TYR A 319 20.66 0.88 27.14
CA TYR A 319 19.77 0.75 26.00
C TYR A 319 19.55 -0.71 25.61
N ARG A 320 20.57 -1.58 25.69
CA ARG A 320 20.40 -3.00 25.39
C ARG A 320 19.42 -3.67 26.36
N GLU A 321 19.43 -3.29 27.63
CA GLU A 321 18.44 -3.76 28.62
C GLU A 321 17.05 -3.18 28.34
N ILE A 322 16.96 -1.89 28.02
CA ILE A 322 15.70 -1.20 27.70
C ILE A 322 15.01 -1.81 26.47
N ILE A 323 15.77 -2.18 25.43
CA ILE A 323 15.19 -2.72 24.19
C ILE A 323 14.82 -4.21 24.29
N GLU A 324 15.28 -4.94 25.31
CA GLU A 324 15.11 -6.39 25.41
C GLU A 324 13.63 -6.83 25.34
N PRO A 325 12.66 -6.21 26.05
CA PRO A 325 11.25 -6.58 25.92
C PRO A 325 10.70 -6.42 24.49
N TYR A 326 11.24 -5.47 23.73
CA TYR A 326 10.88 -5.26 22.32
C TYR A 326 11.51 -6.35 21.44
N MET A 327 12.77 -6.73 21.68
CA MET A 327 13.42 -7.85 20.97
C MET A 327 12.70 -9.18 21.22
N GLN A 328 12.18 -9.40 22.42
CA GLN A 328 11.35 -10.57 22.73
C GLN A 328 10.04 -10.61 21.93
N ALA A 329 9.54 -9.48 21.45
CA ALA A 329 8.40 -9.48 20.53
C ALA A 329 8.77 -10.14 19.19
N TYR A 330 10.00 -9.95 18.73
CA TYR A 330 10.51 -10.59 17.51
C TYR A 330 10.72 -12.10 17.71
N ASP A 331 11.26 -12.54 18.85
CA ASP A 331 11.35 -13.99 19.13
C ASP A 331 9.97 -14.66 19.12
N ARG A 332 8.95 -13.97 19.66
CA ARG A 332 7.58 -14.49 19.64
C ARG A 332 7.01 -14.58 18.22
N LEU A 333 7.33 -13.64 17.34
CA LEU A 333 6.91 -13.68 15.94
C LEU A 333 7.63 -14.80 15.18
N ASP A 334 8.94 -14.94 15.38
CA ASP A 334 9.76 -15.98 14.75
C ASP A 334 9.34 -17.40 15.17
N ALA A 335 8.87 -17.56 16.41
CA ALA A 335 8.31 -18.82 16.89
C ALA A 335 6.92 -19.16 16.29
N MET A 336 6.24 -18.20 15.64
CA MET A 336 4.95 -18.43 15.00
C MET A 336 5.14 -18.94 13.57
N PRO A 337 4.28 -19.86 13.09
CA PRO A 337 4.26 -20.20 11.67
C PRO A 337 3.74 -19.02 10.85
N ASP A 338 4.29 -18.86 9.65
CA ASP A 338 3.79 -17.87 8.70
C ASP A 338 2.33 -18.15 8.29
N TYR A 339 1.55 -17.08 8.16
CA TYR A 339 0.17 -17.14 7.68
C TYR A 339 0.12 -16.95 6.16
N LEU A 340 0.43 -18.03 5.43
CA LEU A 340 0.51 -18.03 3.96
C LEU A 340 -0.77 -18.57 3.31
N PRO A 341 -1.09 -18.14 2.07
CA PRO A 341 -2.20 -18.71 1.29
C PRO A 341 -2.08 -20.21 1.06
N GLU A 342 -3.23 -20.88 1.00
CA GLU A 342 -3.29 -22.33 0.76
C GLU A 342 -2.94 -22.70 -0.69
N VAL A 343 -2.16 -23.77 -0.82
CA VAL A 343 -1.75 -24.36 -2.09
C VAL A 343 -2.67 -25.53 -2.44
N ARG A 344 -3.55 -25.35 -3.43
CA ARG A 344 -4.71 -26.25 -3.67
C ARG A 344 -4.47 -27.41 -4.65
N TYR A 345 -3.67 -27.20 -5.70
CA TYR A 345 -3.56 -28.16 -6.80
C TYR A 345 -2.33 -29.09 -6.66
N PRO A 346 -2.45 -30.39 -7.00
CA PRO A 346 -1.32 -31.30 -7.06
C PRO A 346 -0.27 -30.85 -8.07
N ARG A 347 1.01 -31.08 -7.75
CA ARG A 347 2.13 -30.56 -8.54
C ARG A 347 3.35 -31.44 -8.45
N SER A 348 4.22 -31.31 -9.45
CA SER A 348 5.58 -31.84 -9.43
C SER A 348 6.57 -30.67 -9.25
N PRO A 349 7.76 -30.92 -8.67
CA PRO A 349 8.80 -29.91 -8.55
C PRO A 349 9.36 -29.44 -9.90
N GLY A 350 8.97 -30.09 -11.00
CA GLY A 350 9.47 -29.82 -12.34
C GLY A 350 10.86 -30.41 -12.58
N ARG A 351 11.39 -30.13 -13.77
CA ARG A 351 12.74 -30.52 -14.19
C ARG A 351 13.38 -29.41 -15.01
N PHE A 352 14.70 -29.28 -14.91
CA PHE A 352 15.48 -28.42 -15.79
C PHE A 352 15.57 -29.07 -17.17
N PRO A 353 15.16 -28.38 -18.25
CA PRO A 353 15.28 -28.92 -19.61
C PRO A 353 16.74 -28.95 -20.04
N ASN A 354 17.11 -29.96 -20.81
CA ASN A 354 18.43 -29.99 -21.44
C ASN A 354 18.46 -29.04 -22.67
N PRO A 355 19.64 -28.76 -23.26
CA PRO A 355 19.74 -27.82 -24.39
C PRO A 355 18.91 -28.19 -25.63
N THR A 356 18.61 -29.46 -25.88
CA THR A 356 17.79 -29.86 -27.05
C THR A 356 16.30 -29.58 -26.82
N GLU A 357 15.85 -29.57 -25.56
CA GLU A 357 14.49 -29.23 -25.15
C GLU A 357 14.28 -27.74 -24.84
N ASN A 358 15.36 -26.95 -24.92
CA ASN A 358 15.37 -25.52 -24.65
C ASN A 358 16.23 -24.75 -25.66
N PRO A 359 15.97 -24.87 -26.97
CA PRO A 359 16.85 -24.34 -28.00
C PRO A 359 16.99 -22.81 -27.92
N LEU A 360 15.94 -22.09 -27.49
CA LEU A 360 15.96 -20.64 -27.34
C LEU A 360 16.51 -20.14 -26.00
N ASN A 361 16.89 -21.06 -25.09
CA ASN A 361 17.20 -20.76 -23.70
C ASN A 361 16.08 -19.95 -23.01
N ALA A 362 14.83 -20.29 -23.31
CA ALA A 362 13.65 -19.55 -22.85
C ALA A 362 12.98 -20.20 -21.63
N TRP A 363 13.21 -21.49 -21.36
CA TRP A 363 12.78 -22.19 -20.15
C TRP A 363 13.83 -22.12 -19.05
N TYR A 364 13.41 -21.87 -17.81
CA TYR A 364 14.20 -22.21 -16.62
C TYR A 364 13.88 -23.64 -16.16
N VAL A 365 12.60 -23.89 -15.84
CA VAL A 365 12.10 -25.19 -15.35
C VAL A 365 10.85 -25.55 -16.14
N LYS A 366 10.75 -26.79 -16.62
CA LYS A 366 9.51 -27.34 -17.18
C LYS A 366 8.80 -28.15 -16.10
N THR A 367 7.50 -27.95 -15.95
CA THR A 367 6.65 -28.70 -15.01
C THR A 367 5.26 -28.91 -15.61
N GLU A 368 4.40 -29.60 -14.89
CA GLU A 368 2.99 -29.71 -15.24
C GLU A 368 2.16 -29.62 -13.95
N VAL A 369 1.46 -28.50 -13.78
CA VAL A 369 0.47 -28.32 -12.70
C VAL A 369 -0.88 -28.15 -13.36
N ARG A 370 -1.77 -29.11 -13.13
CA ARG A 370 -3.11 -29.13 -13.73
C ARG A 370 -4.11 -28.50 -12.76
N GLY A 371 -4.84 -27.50 -13.27
CA GLY A 371 -5.91 -26.83 -12.54
C GLY A 371 -7.21 -27.65 -12.49
N ALA A 372 -8.31 -26.93 -12.27
CA ALA A 372 -9.66 -27.47 -12.30
C ALA A 372 -9.96 -28.20 -13.63
N PRO A 373 -10.84 -29.24 -13.62
CA PRO A 373 -11.14 -30.01 -14.83
C PRO A 373 -11.89 -29.21 -15.90
N ASP A 374 -12.48 -28.07 -15.54
CA ASP A 374 -13.20 -27.19 -16.42
C ASP A 374 -12.98 -25.71 -16.06
N GLY A 375 -13.28 -24.80 -16.99
CA GLY A 375 -13.12 -23.37 -16.82
C GLY A 375 -12.68 -22.66 -18.10
N LYS A 376 -12.58 -21.33 -18.03
CA LYS A 376 -12.27 -20.47 -19.20
C LYS A 376 -10.96 -20.80 -19.90
N LEU A 377 -9.98 -21.34 -19.18
CA LEU A 377 -8.64 -21.68 -19.68
C LEU A 377 -8.46 -23.19 -19.87
N ARG A 378 -9.54 -23.98 -19.86
CA ARG A 378 -9.48 -25.42 -20.09
C ARG A 378 -8.72 -25.72 -21.38
N GLY A 379 -7.67 -26.55 -21.24
CA GLY A 379 -6.82 -26.98 -22.35
C GLY A 379 -5.71 -26.01 -22.74
N LYS A 380 -5.62 -24.83 -22.11
CA LYS A 380 -4.52 -23.88 -22.33
C LYS A 380 -3.31 -24.21 -21.45
N ARG A 381 -2.14 -24.24 -22.07
CA ARG A 381 -0.82 -24.37 -21.42
C ARG A 381 -0.21 -23.00 -21.24
N ILE A 382 0.18 -22.67 -20.02
CA ILE A 382 0.67 -21.34 -19.66
C ILE A 382 2.08 -21.42 -19.06
N ALA A 383 3.00 -20.62 -19.60
CA ALA A 383 4.31 -20.40 -18.97
C ALA A 383 4.25 -19.22 -17.99
N LEU A 384 4.91 -19.33 -16.85
CA LEU A 384 5.04 -18.24 -15.90
C LEU A 384 6.41 -17.58 -16.05
N LYS A 385 6.49 -16.25 -16.15
CA LYS A 385 7.78 -15.57 -15.95
C LYS A 385 8.43 -16.05 -14.65
N ASP A 386 9.74 -16.24 -14.66
CA ASP A 386 10.46 -16.80 -13.52
C ASP A 386 10.55 -15.89 -12.28
N THR A 387 9.83 -14.77 -12.27
CA THR A 387 9.59 -13.93 -11.09
C THR A 387 8.33 -14.32 -10.31
N VAL A 388 7.45 -15.12 -10.93
CA VAL A 388 6.15 -15.49 -10.37
C VAL A 388 6.30 -16.77 -9.55
N CYS A 389 5.82 -16.73 -8.30
CA CYS A 389 5.83 -17.90 -7.42
C CYS A 389 4.87 -18.98 -7.91
N LEU A 390 5.36 -20.21 -7.92
CA LEU A 390 4.60 -21.44 -8.14
C LEU A 390 5.07 -22.41 -7.07
N ALA A 391 4.20 -22.74 -6.11
CA ALA A 391 4.65 -23.41 -4.89
C ALA A 391 5.35 -24.72 -5.23
N GLY A 392 6.51 -24.98 -4.62
CA GLY A 392 7.28 -26.21 -4.83
C GLY A 392 8.05 -26.29 -6.16
N VAL A 393 8.02 -25.25 -7.01
CA VAL A 393 8.78 -25.21 -8.27
C VAL A 393 9.86 -24.13 -8.20
N PRO A 394 11.15 -24.47 -8.42
CA PRO A 394 12.24 -23.50 -8.28
C PRO A 394 12.08 -22.26 -9.14
N MET A 395 12.60 -21.13 -8.65
CA MET A 395 12.69 -19.86 -9.38
C MET A 395 14.03 -19.16 -9.12
N MET A 396 14.54 -18.41 -10.09
CA MET A 396 15.81 -17.70 -9.97
C MET A 396 15.75 -16.23 -10.43
N ASN A 397 14.63 -15.72 -10.96
CA ASN A 397 14.51 -14.34 -11.46
C ASN A 397 15.72 -13.93 -12.35
N GLY A 398 16.16 -14.84 -13.22
CA GLY A 398 17.31 -14.64 -14.10
C GLY A 398 18.66 -14.38 -13.41
N SER A 399 18.75 -14.51 -12.09
CA SER A 399 19.92 -14.15 -11.28
C SER A 399 20.44 -15.36 -10.50
N SER A 400 21.77 -15.52 -10.44
CA SER A 400 22.41 -16.56 -9.63
C SER A 400 22.18 -16.38 -8.13
N ILE A 401 21.81 -15.18 -7.68
CA ILE A 401 21.47 -14.91 -6.27
C ILE A 401 20.24 -15.72 -5.85
N MET A 402 19.19 -15.70 -6.66
CA MET A 402 17.93 -16.39 -6.37
C MET A 402 17.94 -17.85 -6.81
N GLU A 403 18.98 -18.32 -7.50
CA GLU A 403 19.07 -19.71 -7.91
C GLU A 403 18.94 -20.66 -6.70
N GLY A 404 18.05 -21.65 -6.83
CA GLY A 404 17.74 -22.63 -5.79
C GLY A 404 16.59 -22.26 -4.86
N TYR A 405 16.10 -21.01 -4.90
CA TYR A 405 14.91 -20.63 -4.14
C TYR A 405 13.67 -21.37 -4.67
N THR A 406 12.88 -21.93 -3.77
CA THR A 406 11.63 -22.63 -4.08
C THR A 406 10.52 -22.04 -3.23
N PRO A 407 9.55 -21.32 -3.82
CA PRO A 407 8.51 -20.64 -3.06
C PRO A 407 7.52 -21.63 -2.46
N GLU A 408 6.92 -21.23 -1.34
CA GLU A 408 5.92 -21.98 -0.58
C GLU A 408 4.49 -21.69 -1.04
N ILE A 409 4.29 -20.64 -1.85
CA ILE A 409 2.97 -20.18 -2.30
C ILE A 409 2.83 -20.23 -3.82
N ASP A 410 1.59 -20.30 -4.27
CA ASP A 410 1.21 -19.86 -5.61
C ASP A 410 0.94 -18.36 -5.58
N ALA A 411 1.48 -17.63 -6.56
CA ALA A 411 1.03 -16.26 -6.80
C ALA A 411 -0.49 -16.22 -7.05
N THR A 412 -1.17 -15.14 -6.67
CA THR A 412 -2.64 -15.04 -6.83
C THR A 412 -3.07 -15.35 -8.25
N ILE A 413 -2.35 -14.82 -9.24
CA ILE A 413 -2.63 -15.06 -10.66
C ILE A 413 -2.48 -16.53 -11.08
N VAL A 414 -1.56 -17.29 -10.47
CA VAL A 414 -1.37 -18.72 -10.73
C VAL A 414 -2.59 -19.48 -10.23
N THR A 415 -3.02 -19.18 -9.01
CA THR A 415 -4.22 -19.72 -8.41
C THR A 415 -5.47 -19.44 -9.27
N ARG A 416 -5.64 -18.20 -9.77
CA ARG A 416 -6.75 -17.85 -10.67
C ARG A 416 -6.73 -18.64 -11.98
N MET A 417 -5.56 -18.81 -12.59
CA MET A 417 -5.42 -19.58 -13.83
C MET A 417 -5.72 -21.07 -13.61
N LEU A 418 -5.26 -21.66 -12.51
CA LEU A 418 -5.55 -23.05 -12.17
C LEU A 418 -7.04 -23.24 -11.87
N ASP A 419 -7.67 -22.32 -11.14
CA ASP A 419 -9.13 -22.32 -10.91
C ASP A 419 -9.93 -22.21 -12.22
N ALA A 420 -9.40 -21.50 -13.22
CA ALA A 420 -9.98 -21.42 -14.55
C ALA A 420 -9.64 -22.62 -15.47
N GLY A 421 -8.98 -23.65 -14.95
CA GLY A 421 -8.70 -24.90 -15.66
C GLY A 421 -7.45 -24.90 -16.55
N ALA A 422 -6.53 -23.94 -16.36
CA ALA A 422 -5.28 -23.92 -17.11
C ALA A 422 -4.31 -25.02 -16.65
N VAL A 423 -3.32 -25.32 -17.50
CA VAL A 423 -2.15 -26.13 -17.15
C VAL A 423 -0.93 -25.22 -17.10
N ILE A 424 -0.27 -25.15 -15.94
CA ILE A 424 1.00 -24.42 -15.83
C ILE A 424 2.14 -25.33 -16.32
N ALA A 425 2.82 -24.90 -17.36
CA ALA A 425 3.82 -25.68 -18.10
C ALA A 425 5.26 -25.48 -17.61
N GLY A 426 5.52 -24.47 -16.77
CA GLY A 426 6.87 -24.18 -16.32
C GLY A 426 7.13 -22.71 -16.03
N LYS A 427 8.40 -22.44 -15.75
CA LYS A 427 8.96 -21.12 -15.50
C LYS A 427 9.81 -20.69 -16.69
N ALA A 428 9.48 -19.55 -17.29
CA ALA A 428 10.17 -18.95 -18.41
C ALA A 428 11.26 -17.99 -17.92
N HIS A 429 12.47 -18.12 -18.47
CA HIS A 429 13.59 -17.25 -18.14
C HIS A 429 13.26 -15.76 -18.32
N CYS A 430 13.81 -14.96 -17.43
CA CYS A 430 13.78 -13.50 -17.48
C CYS A 430 15.19 -12.93 -17.29
N GLU A 431 15.33 -11.63 -17.48
CA GLU A 431 16.58 -10.91 -17.25
C GLU A 431 17.01 -10.93 -15.78
N ASN A 432 18.30 -10.68 -15.49
CA ASN A 432 18.83 -10.68 -14.12
C ASN A 432 18.14 -9.61 -13.28
N PHE A 433 17.36 -10.07 -12.29
CA PHE A 433 16.45 -9.25 -11.50
C PHE A 433 15.52 -8.36 -12.33
N CYS A 434 15.27 -8.75 -13.58
CA CYS A 434 14.45 -8.02 -14.54
C CYS A 434 14.96 -6.63 -14.97
N LEU A 435 16.23 -6.26 -14.69
CA LEU A 435 16.79 -4.94 -15.06
C LEU A 435 17.48 -4.95 -16.43
N SER A 436 16.68 -5.21 -17.47
CA SER A 436 17.09 -5.11 -18.87
C SER A 436 15.86 -5.24 -19.79
N GLY A 437 15.77 -4.38 -20.80
CA GLY A 437 14.89 -4.51 -21.97
C GLY A 437 15.51 -5.34 -23.11
N GLY A 438 16.79 -5.71 -23.00
CA GLY A 438 17.45 -6.69 -23.84
C GLY A 438 17.10 -8.13 -23.45
N SER A 439 17.94 -9.10 -23.79
CA SER A 439 17.74 -10.51 -23.38
C SER A 439 19.05 -11.26 -23.18
N HIS A 440 20.08 -10.55 -22.73
CA HIS A 440 21.46 -11.04 -22.59
C HIS A 440 21.96 -11.06 -21.16
N THR A 441 21.13 -10.62 -20.20
CA THR A 441 21.59 -10.42 -18.82
C THR A 441 21.32 -11.61 -17.90
N ASN A 442 20.44 -12.53 -18.29
CA ASN A 442 20.16 -13.75 -17.54
C ASN A 442 21.45 -14.55 -17.22
N ALA A 443 21.59 -14.97 -15.96
CA ALA A 443 22.78 -15.65 -15.46
C ALA A 443 23.06 -17.03 -16.10
N LYS A 444 22.06 -17.66 -16.74
CA LYS A 444 22.18 -18.91 -17.50
C LYS A 444 22.44 -18.70 -18.99
N GLY A 445 22.55 -17.44 -19.43
CA GLY A 445 22.86 -17.07 -20.80
C GLY A 445 21.71 -16.34 -21.50
N PRO A 446 21.96 -15.81 -22.72
CA PRO A 446 20.98 -15.02 -23.44
C PRO A 446 19.75 -15.83 -23.85
N ILE A 447 18.59 -15.18 -23.90
CA ILE A 447 17.35 -15.74 -24.47
C ILE A 447 17.28 -15.33 -25.93
N HIS A 448 17.21 -16.31 -26.83
CA HIS A 448 17.26 -16.06 -28.26
C HIS A 448 15.90 -15.75 -28.87
N ASN A 449 15.88 -14.82 -29.81
CA ASN A 449 14.71 -14.50 -30.61
C ASN A 449 14.27 -15.70 -31.47
N PRO A 450 12.97 -16.07 -31.48
CA PRO A 450 12.46 -17.18 -32.28
C PRO A 450 12.55 -16.93 -33.80
N TRP A 451 12.58 -15.68 -34.25
CA TRP A 451 12.73 -15.30 -35.66
C TRP A 451 14.17 -15.35 -36.14
N LYS A 452 15.13 -15.12 -35.24
CA LYS A 452 16.55 -15.06 -35.58
C LYS A 452 17.43 -15.40 -34.37
N ARG A 453 17.99 -16.61 -34.35
CA ARG A 453 18.95 -17.00 -33.30
C ARG A 453 20.13 -16.03 -33.25
N GLY A 454 20.60 -15.71 -32.05
CA GLY A 454 21.67 -14.74 -31.82
C GLY A 454 21.18 -13.29 -31.72
N TYR A 455 19.89 -13.05 -31.93
CA TYR A 455 19.24 -11.75 -31.70
C TYR A 455 18.40 -11.79 -30.42
N MET A 456 18.17 -10.60 -29.86
CA MET A 456 17.41 -10.46 -28.62
C MET A 456 15.94 -10.83 -28.79
N ALA A 457 15.42 -11.63 -27.86
CA ALA A 457 13.98 -11.81 -27.67
C ALA A 457 13.32 -10.55 -27.04
N GLY A 458 14.11 -9.59 -26.57
CA GLY A 458 13.66 -8.47 -25.73
C GLY A 458 13.45 -8.91 -24.28
N GLY A 459 13.19 -7.96 -23.38
CA GLY A 459 13.13 -8.26 -21.95
C GLY A 459 12.35 -7.25 -21.12
N SER A 460 12.18 -7.51 -19.83
CA SER A 460 12.74 -8.64 -19.09
C SER A 460 12.01 -9.97 -19.25
N SER A 461 10.84 -9.99 -19.88
CA SER A 461 10.03 -11.22 -20.05
C SER A 461 10.32 -11.94 -21.39
N GLY A 462 11.58 -11.96 -21.81
CA GLY A 462 12.01 -12.52 -23.10
C GLY A 462 11.66 -14.00 -23.26
N GLY A 463 11.83 -14.81 -22.21
CA GLY A 463 11.48 -16.22 -22.24
C GLY A 463 9.98 -16.43 -22.46
N SER A 464 9.14 -15.66 -21.77
CA SER A 464 7.68 -15.73 -21.91
C SER A 464 7.24 -15.45 -23.36
N ALA A 465 7.75 -14.38 -23.99
CA ALA A 465 7.41 -14.07 -25.37
C ALA A 465 7.99 -15.06 -26.38
N ALA A 466 9.24 -15.51 -26.18
CA ALA A 466 9.87 -16.48 -27.06
C ALA A 466 9.14 -17.82 -27.09
N LEU A 467 8.67 -18.31 -25.92
CA LEU A 467 7.94 -19.58 -25.81
C LEU A 467 6.54 -19.52 -26.45
N VAL A 468 5.85 -18.38 -26.31
CA VAL A 468 4.58 -18.15 -26.99
C VAL A 468 4.80 -18.09 -28.50
N ALA A 469 5.73 -17.25 -28.96
CA ALA A 469 6.03 -17.07 -30.38
C ALA A 469 6.47 -18.36 -31.08
N SER A 470 7.19 -19.24 -30.38
CA SER A 470 7.61 -20.54 -30.92
C SER A 470 6.53 -21.63 -30.83
N GLY A 471 5.39 -21.35 -30.20
CA GLY A 471 4.31 -22.31 -30.00
C GLY A 471 4.60 -23.40 -28.96
N GLU A 472 5.58 -23.20 -28.07
CA GLU A 472 5.88 -24.13 -26.97
C GLU A 472 4.77 -24.10 -25.89
N VAL A 473 4.08 -22.96 -25.76
CA VAL A 473 2.91 -22.75 -24.90
C VAL A 473 1.87 -21.90 -25.60
N ASP A 474 0.61 -21.99 -25.17
CA ASP A 474 -0.48 -21.20 -25.73
C ASP A 474 -0.42 -19.74 -25.26
N MET A 475 -0.08 -19.54 -24.00
CA MET A 475 -0.06 -18.23 -23.34
C MET A 475 1.11 -18.15 -22.34
N ALA A 476 1.48 -16.93 -21.94
CA ALA A 476 2.42 -16.73 -20.85
C ALA A 476 2.06 -15.54 -19.97
N ILE A 477 2.51 -15.60 -18.72
CA ILE A 477 2.56 -14.45 -17.83
C ILE A 477 3.91 -13.75 -17.99
N ALA A 478 3.86 -12.43 -18.00
CA ALA A 478 5.01 -11.55 -18.03
C ALA A 478 4.83 -10.41 -17.01
N GLY A 479 5.94 -9.76 -16.65
CA GLY A 479 5.96 -8.59 -15.77
C GLY A 479 6.56 -7.38 -16.49
N ASP A 480 6.09 -6.18 -16.16
CA ASP A 480 6.40 -4.93 -16.85
C ASP A 480 6.63 -3.76 -15.88
N GLN A 481 7.87 -3.28 -15.82
CA GLN A 481 8.30 -2.13 -15.01
C GLN A 481 8.75 -0.93 -15.86
N GLY A 482 9.23 -1.19 -17.07
CA GLY A 482 9.62 -0.17 -18.04
C GLY A 482 9.34 -0.57 -19.48
N GLY A 483 8.42 -1.52 -19.70
CA GLY A 483 8.16 -2.15 -21.00
C GLY A 483 8.31 -3.66 -21.02
N SER A 484 8.57 -4.33 -19.90
CA SER A 484 9.00 -5.73 -19.90
C SER A 484 7.96 -6.79 -20.31
N ILE A 485 6.71 -6.42 -20.57
CA ILE A 485 5.74 -7.23 -21.34
C ILE A 485 5.79 -6.84 -22.83
N ARG A 486 5.78 -5.54 -23.10
CA ARG A 486 5.61 -4.96 -24.44
C ARG A 486 6.86 -5.06 -25.33
N ILE A 487 8.05 -4.83 -24.77
CA ILE A 487 9.34 -4.95 -25.47
C ILE A 487 9.53 -6.36 -26.03
N PRO A 488 9.46 -7.45 -25.22
CA PRO A 488 9.64 -8.78 -25.77
C PRO A 488 8.48 -9.21 -26.69
N ALA A 489 7.27 -8.69 -26.47
CA ALA A 489 6.15 -8.91 -27.38
C ALA A 489 6.41 -8.32 -28.77
N SER A 490 6.87 -7.06 -28.84
CA SER A 490 7.31 -6.41 -30.08
C SER A 490 8.44 -7.18 -30.75
N ASN A 491 9.47 -7.58 -30.01
CA ASN A 491 10.63 -8.27 -30.58
C ASN A 491 10.33 -9.68 -31.07
N CYS A 492 9.40 -10.39 -30.44
CA CYS A 492 9.05 -11.77 -30.79
C CYS A 492 7.84 -11.87 -31.73
N GLY A 493 7.16 -10.76 -32.04
CA GLY A 493 5.99 -10.74 -32.92
C GLY A 493 4.76 -11.38 -32.29
N VAL A 494 4.49 -11.05 -31.03
CA VAL A 494 3.34 -11.56 -30.25
C VAL A 494 2.60 -10.39 -29.57
N TYR A 495 1.44 -10.68 -29.00
CA TYR A 495 0.59 -9.69 -28.34
C TYR A 495 0.93 -9.62 -26.86
N GLY A 496 1.22 -8.42 -26.34
CA GLY A 496 1.58 -8.21 -24.94
C GLY A 496 0.83 -7.04 -24.32
N MET A 497 -0.04 -7.32 -23.34
CA MET A 497 -0.81 -6.30 -22.63
C MET A 497 -0.16 -5.99 -21.29
N LYS A 498 0.28 -4.75 -21.09
CA LYS A 498 0.51 -4.18 -19.76
C LYS A 498 -0.79 -3.53 -19.30
N PRO A 499 -1.51 -4.12 -18.33
CA PRO A 499 -2.79 -3.58 -17.88
C PRO A 499 -2.60 -2.26 -17.10
N THR A 500 -3.71 -1.65 -16.70
CA THR A 500 -3.73 -0.54 -15.74
C THR A 500 -3.02 -0.98 -14.45
N HIS A 501 -2.20 -0.10 -13.85
CA HIS A 501 -1.54 -0.41 -12.58
C HIS A 501 -2.58 -0.76 -11.51
N GLY A 502 -2.34 -1.84 -10.76
CA GLY A 502 -3.28 -2.36 -9.75
C GLY A 502 -4.46 -3.18 -10.30
N LEU A 503 -4.64 -3.31 -11.62
CA LEU A 503 -5.72 -4.15 -12.18
C LEU A 503 -5.47 -5.64 -11.94
N VAL A 504 -4.25 -6.10 -12.23
CA VAL A 504 -3.81 -7.47 -11.96
C VAL A 504 -2.96 -7.46 -10.68
N PRO A 505 -3.25 -8.32 -9.68
CA PRO A 505 -2.47 -8.36 -8.45
C PRO A 505 -1.04 -8.81 -8.73
N TYR A 506 -0.10 -8.16 -8.07
CA TYR A 506 1.32 -8.48 -8.09
C TYR A 506 1.71 -9.50 -6.98
N THR A 507 0.76 -9.91 -6.13
CA THR A 507 0.95 -10.89 -5.04
C THR A 507 1.64 -12.16 -5.53
N GLY A 508 2.79 -12.46 -4.93
CA GLY A 508 3.61 -13.63 -5.26
C GLY A 508 4.52 -13.46 -6.48
N ALA A 509 4.58 -12.27 -7.10
CA ALA A 509 5.67 -11.93 -8.02
C ALA A 509 6.75 -11.12 -7.28
N MET A 510 8.01 -11.35 -7.63
CA MET A 510 9.15 -10.63 -7.03
C MET A 510 9.13 -9.15 -7.44
N PRO A 511 9.00 -8.20 -6.49
CA PRO A 511 8.90 -6.77 -6.79
C PRO A 511 10.22 -6.13 -7.21
N ILE A 512 10.13 -5.02 -7.96
CA ILE A 512 11.25 -4.10 -8.22
C ILE A 512 10.95 -2.76 -7.56
N GLU A 513 9.84 -2.14 -7.95
CA GLU A 513 9.42 -0.83 -7.48
C GLU A 513 7.88 -0.76 -7.55
N GLN A 514 7.25 -0.57 -6.40
CA GLN A 514 5.82 -0.85 -6.24
C GLN A 514 4.92 0.00 -7.14
N THR A 515 5.33 1.23 -7.45
CA THR A 515 4.53 2.20 -8.20
C THR A 515 4.55 1.95 -9.71
N ILE A 516 5.43 1.05 -10.19
CA ILE A 516 5.56 0.71 -11.60
C ILE A 516 5.51 -0.80 -11.90
N ASP A 517 5.37 -1.65 -10.88
CA ASP A 517 5.22 -3.10 -11.02
C ASP A 517 3.87 -3.49 -11.66
N HIS A 518 3.91 -4.18 -12.80
CA HIS A 518 2.72 -4.75 -13.46
C HIS A 518 2.93 -6.22 -13.82
N LEU A 519 1.85 -7.00 -13.83
CA LEU A 519 1.77 -8.31 -14.47
C LEU A 519 0.73 -8.28 -15.59
N GLY A 520 0.93 -9.09 -16.63
CA GLY A 520 -0.01 -9.18 -17.73
C GLY A 520 0.25 -10.33 -18.70
N PRO A 521 -0.68 -10.55 -19.63
CA PRO A 521 -0.64 -11.67 -20.56
C PRO A 521 0.21 -11.41 -21.81
N VAL A 522 0.86 -12.47 -22.28
CA VAL A 522 1.52 -12.56 -23.60
C VAL A 522 0.95 -13.74 -24.36
N THR A 523 0.50 -13.53 -25.60
CA THR A 523 -0.25 -14.52 -26.41
C THR A 523 -0.01 -14.36 -27.91
N ASN A 524 -0.37 -15.37 -28.70
CA ASN A 524 -0.30 -15.31 -30.17
C ASN A 524 -1.54 -14.69 -30.82
N THR A 525 -2.62 -14.48 -30.06
CA THR A 525 -3.85 -13.83 -30.56
C THR A 525 -4.40 -12.82 -29.57
N VAL A 526 -5.11 -11.82 -30.07
CA VAL A 526 -5.82 -10.83 -29.25
C VAL A 526 -6.88 -11.50 -28.37
N ALA A 527 -7.60 -12.49 -28.93
CA ALA A 527 -8.66 -13.19 -28.22
C ALA A 527 -8.14 -13.94 -26.97
N ASP A 528 -7.03 -14.68 -27.11
CA ASP A 528 -6.40 -15.36 -25.99
C ASP A 528 -5.84 -14.34 -24.97
N ASN A 529 -5.35 -13.19 -25.44
CA ASN A 529 -4.84 -12.13 -24.57
C ASN A 529 -5.94 -11.57 -23.66
N ALA A 530 -7.09 -11.23 -24.26
CA ALA A 530 -8.25 -10.70 -23.55
C ALA A 530 -8.83 -11.74 -22.58
N LEU A 531 -8.94 -13.00 -23.02
CA LEU A 531 -9.40 -14.11 -22.17
C LEU A 531 -8.50 -14.32 -20.96
N LEU A 532 -7.19 -14.28 -21.15
CA LEU A 532 -6.26 -14.41 -20.03
C LEU A 532 -6.36 -13.22 -19.08
N LEU A 533 -6.38 -11.97 -19.58
CA LEU A 533 -6.56 -10.81 -18.70
C LEU A 533 -7.84 -10.90 -17.86
N GLU A 534 -8.93 -11.39 -18.45
CA GLU A 534 -10.22 -11.58 -17.76
C GLU A 534 -10.14 -12.55 -16.59
N VAL A 535 -9.26 -13.54 -16.66
CA VAL A 535 -8.97 -14.46 -15.54
C VAL A 535 -8.02 -13.84 -14.52
N LEU A 536 -7.08 -12.99 -14.97
CA LEU A 536 -6.06 -12.39 -14.12
C LEU A 536 -6.56 -11.20 -13.30
N ALA A 537 -7.48 -10.39 -13.82
CA ALA A 537 -7.86 -9.10 -13.27
C ALA A 537 -8.70 -9.20 -11.98
N GLY A 538 -8.58 -8.19 -11.12
CA GLY A 538 -9.41 -8.00 -9.93
C GLY A 538 -8.64 -8.03 -8.62
N GLU A 539 -9.25 -7.48 -7.58
CA GLU A 539 -8.68 -7.37 -6.23
C GLU A 539 -8.43 -8.74 -5.59
N ASP A 540 -7.34 -8.88 -4.84
CA ASP A 540 -7.04 -10.09 -4.06
C ASP A 540 -6.95 -9.87 -2.55
N GLY A 541 -6.96 -8.61 -2.09
CA GLY A 541 -6.87 -8.24 -0.68
C GLY A 541 -5.47 -8.41 -0.06
N LEU A 542 -4.46 -8.74 -0.87
CA LEU A 542 -3.08 -9.02 -0.45
C LEU A 542 -2.05 -8.08 -1.08
N ASP A 543 -2.36 -7.45 -2.22
CA ASP A 543 -1.47 -6.51 -2.91
C ASP A 543 -1.79 -5.04 -2.59
N PRO A 544 -0.87 -4.27 -1.99
CA PRO A 544 -1.06 -2.83 -1.72
C PRO A 544 -1.27 -1.97 -2.96
N ARG A 545 -0.94 -2.48 -4.16
CA ARG A 545 -1.04 -1.72 -5.42
C ARG A 545 -2.47 -1.60 -5.92
N GLN A 546 -3.41 -2.37 -5.37
CA GLN A 546 -4.78 -2.45 -5.89
C GLN A 546 -5.69 -1.40 -5.22
N TYR A 547 -5.94 -0.31 -5.93
CA TYR A 547 -6.82 0.77 -5.48
C TYR A 547 -8.25 0.57 -5.96
N LYS A 548 -8.92 -0.51 -5.50
CA LYS A 548 -10.29 -0.87 -5.92
C LYS A 548 -10.42 -0.95 -7.46
N PRO A 549 -9.75 -1.93 -8.10
CA PRO A 549 -9.68 -2.01 -9.55
C PRO A 549 -11.06 -2.19 -10.20
N THR A 550 -11.24 -1.58 -11.38
CA THR A 550 -12.43 -1.80 -12.21
C THR A 550 -12.15 -2.91 -13.21
N VAL A 551 -12.95 -3.97 -13.16
CA VAL A 551 -12.80 -5.18 -14.00
C VAL A 551 -13.92 -5.28 -15.03
N TYR A 552 -13.61 -5.89 -16.17
CA TYR A 552 -14.57 -6.12 -17.26
C TYR A 552 -14.40 -7.52 -17.83
N SER A 553 -15.41 -7.98 -18.57
CA SER A 553 -15.30 -9.14 -19.46
C SER A 553 -14.58 -8.71 -20.75
N TYR A 554 -13.25 -8.70 -20.76
CA TYR A 554 -12.46 -8.15 -21.86
C TYR A 554 -12.72 -8.83 -23.21
N THR A 555 -13.12 -10.11 -23.20
CA THR A 555 -13.52 -10.84 -24.40
C THR A 555 -14.74 -10.25 -25.11
N GLU A 556 -15.59 -9.48 -24.41
CA GLU A 556 -16.74 -8.80 -25.02
C GLU A 556 -16.34 -7.64 -25.93
N ALA A 557 -15.09 -7.15 -25.86
CA ALA A 557 -14.58 -6.10 -26.74
C ALA A 557 -14.35 -6.59 -28.19
N LEU A 558 -14.14 -7.89 -28.36
CA LEU A 558 -13.81 -8.50 -29.64
C LEU A 558 -14.98 -8.40 -30.62
N GLY A 559 -14.68 -8.21 -31.90
CA GLY A 559 -15.68 -8.13 -32.98
C GLY A 559 -16.42 -6.79 -33.07
N ARG A 560 -16.16 -5.81 -32.19
CA ARG A 560 -16.80 -4.49 -32.22
C ARG A 560 -16.26 -3.56 -33.32
N GLY A 561 -15.12 -3.91 -33.93
CA GLY A 561 -14.48 -3.12 -35.00
C GLY A 561 -13.89 -1.78 -34.51
N ALA A 562 -13.23 -1.05 -35.41
CA ALA A 562 -12.60 0.25 -35.10
C ALA A 562 -13.34 1.46 -35.68
N HIS A 563 -14.50 1.26 -36.33
CA HIS A 563 -15.22 2.34 -37.00
C HIS A 563 -15.65 3.45 -36.02
N GLY A 564 -15.28 4.68 -36.33
CA GLY A 564 -15.57 5.87 -35.52
C GLY A 564 -14.65 6.07 -34.32
N MET A 565 -13.73 5.14 -34.03
CA MET A 565 -12.76 5.29 -32.95
C MET A 565 -11.78 6.43 -33.25
N ARG A 566 -11.48 7.27 -32.27
CA ARG A 566 -10.50 8.36 -32.40
C ARG A 566 -9.15 7.89 -31.91
N ILE A 567 -8.15 7.83 -32.78
CA ILE A 567 -6.80 7.38 -32.44
C ILE A 567 -5.83 8.55 -32.65
N GLY A 568 -5.16 8.96 -31.58
CA GLY A 568 -4.13 9.98 -31.63
C GLY A 568 -2.75 9.35 -31.86
N VAL A 569 -2.09 9.66 -32.96
CA VAL A 569 -0.69 9.26 -33.22
C VAL A 569 0.21 10.19 -32.41
N LEU A 570 0.86 9.66 -31.36
CA LEU A 570 1.71 10.46 -30.48
C LEU A 570 3.05 10.71 -31.15
N MET A 571 3.28 11.94 -31.61
CA MET A 571 4.45 12.28 -32.44
C MET A 571 5.77 12.18 -31.68
N GLU A 572 5.76 12.43 -30.36
CA GLU A 572 6.94 12.24 -29.50
C GLU A 572 7.39 10.78 -29.39
N GLY A 573 6.58 9.82 -29.87
CA GLY A 573 6.96 8.40 -29.92
C GLY A 573 7.76 7.99 -31.17
N PHE A 574 7.97 8.89 -32.12
CA PHE A 574 8.65 8.63 -33.40
C PHE A 574 9.95 9.44 -33.51
N ALA A 575 10.82 9.07 -34.44
CA ALA A 575 12.03 9.82 -34.79
C ALA A 575 12.94 10.13 -33.59
N HIS A 576 13.00 9.22 -32.61
CA HIS A 576 14.03 9.26 -31.56
C HIS A 576 15.42 9.16 -32.20
N GLU A 577 16.46 9.61 -31.51
CA GLU A 577 17.84 9.62 -32.03
C GLU A 577 18.29 8.24 -32.58
N ASN A 578 17.83 7.16 -31.96
CA ASN A 578 18.12 5.80 -32.36
C ASN A 578 17.02 5.12 -33.19
N SER A 579 16.00 5.84 -33.64
CA SER A 579 14.90 5.23 -34.41
C SER A 579 15.37 4.72 -35.77
N GLU A 580 14.95 3.50 -36.10
CA GLU A 580 15.10 2.95 -37.44
C GLU A 580 13.93 3.41 -38.31
N TYR A 581 14.23 3.97 -39.48
CA TYR A 581 13.23 4.56 -40.37
C TYR A 581 12.11 3.58 -40.78
N ASP A 582 12.46 2.32 -40.99
CA ASP A 582 11.53 1.27 -41.39
C ASP A 582 10.57 0.87 -40.25
N VAL A 583 10.99 0.97 -38.99
CA VAL A 583 10.14 0.79 -37.80
C VAL A 583 9.07 1.87 -37.75
N ASP A 584 9.47 3.14 -37.77
CA ASP A 584 8.55 4.28 -37.75
C ASP A 584 7.57 4.23 -38.93
N THR A 585 8.09 3.93 -40.13
CA THR A 585 7.28 3.81 -41.35
C THR A 585 6.23 2.71 -41.24
N LYS A 586 6.60 1.54 -40.71
CA LYS A 586 5.68 0.41 -40.53
C LYS A 586 4.57 0.71 -39.52
N VAL A 587 4.89 1.42 -38.45
CA VAL A 587 3.89 1.81 -37.45
C VAL A 587 2.95 2.89 -38.01
N MET A 588 3.45 3.82 -38.82
CA MET A 588 2.60 4.77 -39.53
C MET A 588 1.68 4.07 -40.55
N GLN A 589 2.15 3.03 -41.23
CA GLN A 589 1.29 2.18 -42.09
C GLN A 589 0.19 1.49 -41.27
N ALA A 590 0.50 1.05 -40.04
CA ALA A 590 -0.52 0.49 -39.14
C ALA A 590 -1.56 1.56 -38.72
N ALA A 591 -1.15 2.81 -38.53
CA ALA A 591 -2.04 3.94 -38.30
C ALA A 591 -2.96 4.20 -39.52
N GLU A 592 -2.44 4.13 -40.75
CA GLU A 592 -3.26 4.19 -41.98
C GLU A 592 -4.25 3.04 -42.06
N ARG A 593 -3.84 1.83 -41.66
CA ARG A 593 -4.74 0.66 -41.64
C ARG A 593 -5.94 0.89 -40.73
N PHE A 594 -5.77 1.57 -39.61
CA PHE A 594 -6.90 1.98 -38.77
C PHE A 594 -7.83 2.97 -39.47
N ARG A 595 -7.33 3.90 -40.28
CA ARG A 595 -8.17 4.78 -41.12
C ARG A 595 -9.01 3.97 -42.10
N GLU A 596 -8.41 2.98 -42.75
CA GLU A 596 -9.12 2.06 -43.67
C GLU A 596 -10.21 1.24 -42.95
N LEU A 597 -9.98 0.90 -41.68
CA LEU A 597 -10.97 0.24 -40.80
C LEU A 597 -12.05 1.20 -40.26
N GLY A 598 -12.03 2.47 -40.68
CA GLY A 598 -13.03 3.47 -40.33
C GLY A 598 -12.74 4.27 -39.06
N ALA A 599 -11.54 4.15 -38.47
CA ALA A 599 -11.12 5.01 -37.36
C ALA A 599 -10.78 6.42 -37.87
N ARG A 600 -10.89 7.42 -36.99
CA ARG A 600 -10.37 8.77 -37.19
C ARG A 600 -8.98 8.82 -36.57
N VAL A 601 -7.96 8.95 -37.42
CA VAL A 601 -6.56 8.93 -36.99
C VAL A 601 -5.95 10.30 -37.24
N GLU A 602 -5.49 10.95 -36.18
CA GLU A 602 -4.95 12.31 -36.19
C GLU A 602 -3.63 12.34 -35.40
N GLU A 603 -2.73 13.24 -35.76
CA GLU A 603 -1.50 13.46 -34.99
C GLU A 603 -1.81 14.22 -33.71
N VAL A 604 -1.10 13.88 -32.63
CA VAL A 604 -1.17 14.57 -31.34
C VAL A 604 0.23 14.76 -30.78
N SER A 605 0.46 15.91 -30.16
CA SER A 605 1.69 16.23 -29.45
C SER A 605 1.43 16.26 -27.96
N ILE A 606 2.24 15.51 -27.21
CA ILE A 606 2.31 15.53 -25.75
C ILE A 606 3.79 15.60 -25.36
N PRO A 607 4.39 16.81 -25.30
CA PRO A 607 5.81 16.98 -25.02
C PRO A 607 6.26 16.38 -23.69
N GLU A 608 5.35 16.28 -22.73
CA GLU A 608 5.58 15.61 -21.44
C GLU A 608 5.90 14.11 -21.58
N HIS A 609 5.77 13.52 -22.77
CA HIS A 609 6.24 12.16 -23.04
C HIS A 609 7.73 11.98 -22.74
N TYR A 610 8.57 12.95 -23.15
CA TYR A 610 10.00 12.92 -22.82
C TYR A 610 10.24 13.13 -21.31
N THR A 611 9.47 14.02 -20.69
CA THR A 611 9.56 14.26 -19.23
C THR A 611 9.15 13.04 -18.41
N ALA A 612 8.18 12.27 -18.88
CA ALA A 612 7.75 11.04 -18.24
C ALA A 612 8.87 9.99 -18.21
N MET A 613 9.74 9.96 -19.23
CA MET A 613 10.93 9.09 -19.24
C MET A 613 11.94 9.49 -18.15
N ASP A 614 12.18 10.80 -17.98
CA ASP A 614 13.05 11.30 -16.91
C ASP A 614 12.48 10.97 -15.52
N ALA A 615 11.17 11.16 -15.33
CA ALA A 615 10.49 10.84 -14.09
C ALA A 615 10.54 9.33 -13.80
N TRP A 616 10.24 8.49 -14.80
CA TRP A 616 10.34 7.03 -14.67
C TRP A 616 11.76 6.60 -14.28
N THR A 617 12.79 7.24 -14.84
CA THR A 617 14.19 6.93 -14.53
C THR A 617 14.48 7.14 -13.05
N ALA A 618 14.14 8.30 -12.49
CA ALA A 618 14.37 8.58 -11.07
C ALA A 618 13.54 7.66 -10.15
N ILE A 619 12.25 7.42 -10.49
CA ILE A 619 11.39 6.48 -9.74
C ILE A 619 12.02 5.09 -9.73
N THR A 620 12.42 4.58 -10.89
CA THR A 620 12.98 3.24 -11.04
C THR A 620 14.30 3.11 -10.31
N LEU A 621 15.25 4.03 -10.52
CA LEU A 621 16.62 3.88 -10.01
C LEU A 621 16.73 4.10 -8.50
N GLU A 622 16.06 5.11 -7.94
CA GLU A 622 16.05 5.33 -6.49
C GLU A 622 15.15 4.30 -5.78
N GLY A 623 14.03 3.91 -6.40
CA GLY A 623 13.08 2.95 -5.86
C GLY A 623 13.57 1.51 -5.90
N LEU A 624 14.24 1.06 -6.97
CA LEU A 624 14.86 -0.27 -7.01
C LEU A 624 16.00 -0.36 -5.98
N GLN A 625 16.76 0.70 -5.78
CA GLN A 625 17.87 0.66 -4.83
C GLN A 625 17.35 0.50 -3.40
N ASP A 626 16.31 1.25 -3.04
CA ASP A 626 15.70 1.19 -1.71
C ASP A 626 14.85 -0.08 -1.51
N GLY A 627 13.92 -0.37 -2.42
CA GLY A 627 12.98 -1.48 -2.31
C GLY A 627 13.56 -2.84 -2.73
N MET A 628 14.14 -2.92 -3.92
CA MET A 628 14.63 -4.19 -4.47
C MET A 628 15.94 -4.65 -3.84
N MET A 629 16.93 -3.75 -3.77
CA MET A 629 18.26 -4.10 -3.26
C MET A 629 18.29 -4.04 -1.73
N TRP A 630 18.19 -2.85 -1.13
CA TRP A 630 18.25 -2.71 0.34
C TRP A 630 17.05 -3.32 1.06
N GLY A 631 15.89 -3.32 0.44
CA GLY A 631 14.66 -3.94 0.95
C GLY A 631 14.50 -5.41 0.57
N ASN A 632 15.48 -6.03 -0.09
CA ASN A 632 15.44 -7.44 -0.51
C ASN A 632 14.15 -7.80 -1.29
N SER A 633 13.74 -6.93 -2.22
CA SER A 633 12.53 -7.02 -3.06
C SER A 633 11.21 -6.93 -2.32
N THR A 634 11.16 -7.14 -1.01
CA THR A 634 9.94 -6.93 -0.24
C THR A 634 9.79 -5.48 0.21
N GLY A 635 10.86 -4.79 0.56
CA GLY A 635 10.77 -3.44 1.13
C GLY A 635 9.98 -3.42 2.45
N THR A 636 9.50 -2.25 2.85
CA THR A 636 8.68 -2.04 4.07
C THR A 636 7.64 -0.95 3.82
N ASN A 637 6.83 -0.62 4.85
CA ASN A 637 5.88 0.50 4.86
C ASN A 637 4.57 0.33 4.06
N TYR A 638 4.12 -0.91 3.86
CA TYR A 638 2.81 -1.20 3.26
C TYR A 638 2.15 -2.43 3.91
N LYS A 639 0.84 -2.59 3.68
CA LYS A 639 0.08 -3.77 4.09
C LYS A 639 -0.01 -4.75 2.92
N GLY A 640 0.16 -6.04 3.17
CA GLY A 640 0.01 -7.06 2.14
C GLY A 640 0.62 -8.38 2.54
N LEU A 641 0.72 -9.30 1.58
CA LEU A 641 1.44 -10.56 1.76
C LEU A 641 2.95 -10.34 1.62
N PHE A 642 3.72 -10.89 2.57
CA PHE A 642 5.18 -10.95 2.54
C PHE A 642 5.62 -12.42 2.57
N LEU A 643 6.79 -12.69 2.00
CA LEU A 643 7.43 -14.01 2.02
C LEU A 643 8.79 -13.87 2.71
N PRO A 644 8.89 -14.13 4.03
CA PRO A 644 10.16 -14.07 4.75
C PRO A 644 11.24 -14.94 4.12
N SER A 645 10.89 -16.14 3.64
CA SER A 645 11.79 -17.04 2.92
C SER A 645 12.42 -16.42 1.67
N MET A 646 11.65 -15.64 0.90
CA MET A 646 12.15 -14.91 -0.26
C MET A 646 13.08 -13.78 0.16
N THR A 647 12.71 -13.03 1.20
CA THR A 647 13.54 -11.96 1.76
C THR A 647 14.89 -12.50 2.22
N ASP A 648 14.89 -13.61 2.95
CA ASP A 648 16.10 -14.27 3.44
C ASP A 648 16.96 -14.78 2.29
N HIS A 649 16.36 -15.43 1.28
CA HIS A 649 17.11 -15.92 0.13
C HIS A 649 17.71 -14.77 -0.69
N MET A 650 16.93 -13.70 -0.93
CA MET A 650 17.37 -12.51 -1.65
C MET A 650 18.55 -11.83 -0.94
N SER A 651 18.54 -11.77 0.41
CA SER A 651 19.58 -11.10 1.22
C SER A 651 21.02 -11.56 0.95
N GLN A 652 21.19 -12.74 0.34
CA GLN A 652 22.49 -13.28 -0.05
C GLN A 652 23.25 -12.40 -1.05
N TRP A 653 22.59 -11.45 -1.73
CA TRP A 653 23.24 -10.52 -2.66
C TRP A 653 24.35 -9.70 -2.00
N HIS A 654 24.27 -9.40 -0.70
CA HIS A 654 25.28 -8.59 0.00
C HIS A 654 26.69 -9.19 -0.05
N GLY A 655 26.80 -10.52 -0.09
CA GLY A 655 28.09 -11.23 -0.20
C GLY A 655 28.45 -11.65 -1.63
N ARG A 656 27.57 -11.40 -2.60
CA ARG A 656 27.63 -11.94 -3.97
C ARG A 656 27.36 -10.89 -5.04
N ALA A 657 27.49 -9.60 -4.71
CA ALA A 657 27.15 -8.48 -5.59
C ALA A 657 27.97 -8.47 -6.90
N ASP A 658 29.16 -9.08 -6.91
CA ASP A 658 29.99 -9.24 -8.10
C ASP A 658 29.33 -10.11 -9.18
N GLU A 659 28.38 -10.97 -8.83
CA GLU A 659 27.64 -11.81 -9.76
C GLU A 659 26.48 -11.08 -10.47
N LEU A 660 26.11 -9.88 -10.00
CA LEU A 660 25.02 -9.10 -10.58
C LEU A 660 25.38 -8.60 -12.00
N SER A 661 24.37 -8.47 -12.85
CA SER A 661 24.55 -7.97 -14.22
C SER A 661 25.12 -6.55 -14.23
N HIS A 662 25.85 -6.21 -15.30
CA HIS A 662 26.41 -4.86 -15.43
C HIS A 662 25.32 -3.78 -15.58
N SER A 663 24.16 -4.12 -16.16
CA SER A 663 23.01 -3.21 -16.24
C SER A 663 22.46 -2.90 -14.84
N LEU A 664 22.27 -3.91 -13.99
CA LEU A 664 21.81 -3.71 -12.62
C LEU A 664 22.83 -2.93 -11.79
N LYS A 665 24.13 -3.23 -11.89
CA LYS A 665 25.18 -2.47 -11.20
C LYS A 665 25.17 -0.99 -11.58
N ALA A 666 24.99 -0.67 -12.87
CA ALA A 666 24.87 0.72 -13.32
C ALA A 666 23.66 1.42 -12.66
N CYS A 667 22.51 0.75 -12.60
CA CYS A 667 21.33 1.25 -11.91
C CYS A 667 21.57 1.46 -10.41
N MET A 668 22.22 0.50 -9.73
CA MET A 668 22.54 0.57 -8.31
C MET A 668 23.45 1.76 -7.97
N PHE A 669 24.48 2.04 -8.78
CA PHE A 669 25.36 3.18 -8.53
C PHE A 669 24.61 4.51 -8.59
N VAL A 670 23.71 4.67 -9.56
CA VAL A 670 22.90 5.90 -9.68
C VAL A 670 21.91 6.00 -8.52
N GLY A 671 21.16 4.93 -8.24
CA GLY A 671 20.20 4.89 -7.14
C GLY A 671 20.85 5.18 -5.78
N GLU A 672 21.98 4.54 -5.48
CA GLU A 672 22.71 4.74 -4.22
C GLU A 672 23.22 6.18 -4.11
N HIS A 673 23.76 6.74 -5.19
CA HIS A 673 24.23 8.12 -5.21
C HIS A 673 23.10 9.10 -4.87
N PHE A 674 21.95 8.97 -5.52
CA PHE A 674 20.83 9.89 -5.30
C PHE A 674 20.18 9.72 -3.93
N GLN A 675 20.03 8.48 -3.45
CA GLN A 675 19.54 8.22 -2.09
C GLN A 675 20.47 8.81 -1.02
N ARG A 676 21.80 8.63 -1.15
CA ARG A 676 22.76 9.09 -0.13
C ARG A 676 23.06 10.58 -0.19
N GLN A 677 23.31 11.13 -1.37
CA GLN A 677 23.77 12.51 -1.54
C GLN A 677 22.61 13.51 -1.61
N TYR A 678 21.46 13.06 -2.13
CA TYR A 678 20.29 13.91 -2.34
C TYR A 678 19.06 13.47 -1.52
N ARG A 679 19.23 12.49 -0.64
CA ARG A 679 18.24 12.09 0.40
C ARG A 679 16.88 11.70 -0.17
N GLY A 680 16.86 11.02 -1.32
CA GLY A 680 15.62 10.59 -1.97
C GLY A 680 14.76 11.74 -2.53
N ARG A 681 15.28 12.98 -2.57
CA ARG A 681 14.51 14.16 -3.00
C ARG A 681 13.99 14.01 -4.43
N PHE A 682 14.78 13.41 -5.31
CA PHE A 682 14.45 13.31 -6.72
C PHE A 682 13.40 12.23 -6.98
N TYR A 683 13.38 11.15 -6.21
CA TYR A 683 12.27 10.19 -6.21
C TYR A 683 10.93 10.89 -5.94
N GLY A 684 10.86 11.68 -4.84
CA GLY A 684 9.64 12.44 -4.51
C GLY A 684 9.27 13.49 -5.57
N LYS A 685 10.26 14.16 -6.17
CA LYS A 685 10.02 15.08 -7.31
C LYS A 685 9.49 14.32 -8.52
N ALA A 686 10.06 13.16 -8.84
CA ALA A 686 9.70 12.36 -9.99
C ALA A 686 8.28 11.81 -9.88
N GLN A 687 7.85 11.37 -8.70
CA GLN A 687 6.45 10.99 -8.45
C GLN A 687 5.48 12.16 -8.74
N ASN A 688 5.81 13.37 -8.30
CA ASN A 688 5.01 14.57 -8.58
C ASN A 688 4.96 14.90 -10.09
N ILE A 689 6.08 14.74 -10.79
CA ILE A 689 6.16 14.99 -12.24
C ILE A 689 5.43 13.89 -13.02
N MET A 690 5.51 12.63 -12.60
CA MET A 690 4.78 11.53 -13.24
C MET A 690 3.27 11.75 -13.14
N ARG A 691 2.77 12.28 -12.00
CA ARG A 691 1.36 12.70 -11.88
C ARG A 691 0.98 13.76 -12.92
N LEU A 692 1.80 14.79 -13.11
CA LEU A 692 1.59 15.80 -14.15
C LEU A 692 1.58 15.17 -15.56
N CYS A 693 2.52 14.26 -15.85
CA CYS A 693 2.58 13.58 -17.15
C CYS A 693 1.31 12.75 -17.40
N ASN A 694 0.83 12.02 -16.38
CA ASN A 694 -0.44 11.28 -16.45
C ASN A 694 -1.64 12.21 -16.68
N GLU A 695 -1.70 13.36 -16.03
CA GLU A 695 -2.75 14.36 -16.27
C GLU A 695 -2.77 14.82 -17.74
N ARG A 696 -1.59 14.95 -18.37
CA ARG A 696 -1.45 15.33 -19.79
C ARG A 696 -1.87 14.22 -20.74
N TYR A 697 -1.45 12.98 -20.51
CA TYR A 697 -1.95 11.83 -21.27
C TYR A 697 -3.47 11.68 -21.15
N MET A 698 -4.00 11.79 -19.94
CA MET A 698 -5.44 11.70 -19.69
C MET A 698 -6.22 12.85 -20.33
N ALA A 699 -5.64 14.05 -20.44
CA ALA A 699 -6.24 15.15 -21.17
C ALA A 699 -6.35 14.85 -22.68
N ALA A 700 -5.32 14.23 -23.27
CA ALA A 700 -5.38 13.76 -24.66
C ALA A 700 -6.38 12.62 -24.84
N LEU A 701 -6.44 11.66 -23.90
CA LEU A 701 -7.38 10.52 -23.91
C LEU A 701 -8.84 10.90 -23.59
N LYS A 702 -9.14 12.19 -23.35
CA LYS A 702 -10.52 12.72 -23.44
C LYS A 702 -10.92 13.02 -24.89
N GLN A 703 -9.95 13.43 -25.70
CA GLN A 703 -10.12 13.76 -27.12
C GLN A 703 -9.97 12.55 -28.03
N TYR A 704 -9.12 11.61 -27.64
CA TYR A 704 -8.87 10.36 -28.34
C TYR A 704 -9.30 9.18 -27.49
N ASP A 705 -9.74 8.12 -28.14
CA ASP A 705 -10.07 6.85 -27.50
C ASP A 705 -8.81 6.07 -27.14
N LEU A 706 -7.77 6.18 -27.98
CA LEU A 706 -6.46 5.54 -27.82
C LEU A 706 -5.34 6.46 -28.33
N LEU A 707 -4.14 6.29 -27.78
CA LEU A 707 -2.90 6.80 -28.38
C LEU A 707 -2.16 5.67 -29.11
N LEU A 708 -1.48 5.99 -30.21
CA LEU A 708 -0.70 5.07 -31.04
C LEU A 708 0.71 5.58 -31.25
N MET A 709 1.71 4.71 -31.09
CA MET A 709 3.12 4.97 -31.40
C MET A 709 3.90 3.65 -31.60
N PRO A 710 5.17 3.65 -32.03
CA PRO A 710 5.99 2.45 -32.07
C PRO A 710 6.16 1.89 -30.65
N THR A 711 6.09 0.56 -30.49
CA THR A 711 6.44 -0.04 -29.19
C THR A 711 7.92 0.20 -28.90
N LEU A 712 8.76 0.00 -29.91
CA LEU A 712 10.21 0.20 -29.85
C LEU A 712 10.63 1.07 -31.03
N PRO A 713 11.66 1.92 -30.87
CA PRO A 713 12.21 2.71 -31.97
C PRO A 713 13.09 1.86 -32.92
N ILE A 714 13.47 0.64 -32.52
CA ILE A 714 14.44 -0.20 -33.21
C ILE A 714 13.91 -1.62 -33.39
N LYS A 715 14.45 -2.33 -34.39
CA LYS A 715 14.22 -3.77 -34.58
C LYS A 715 14.97 -4.56 -33.49
N PRO A 716 14.65 -5.85 -33.27
CA PRO A 716 15.48 -6.74 -32.46
C PRO A 716 16.96 -6.63 -32.86
N GLN A 717 17.81 -6.36 -31.88
CA GLN A 717 19.25 -6.20 -32.10
C GLN A 717 20.00 -7.52 -31.84
N PRO A 718 21.18 -7.73 -32.44
CA PRO A 718 22.03 -8.86 -32.09
C PRO A 718 22.41 -8.82 -30.61
N HIS A 719 22.57 -9.99 -29.97
CA HIS A 719 23.14 -10.03 -28.63
C HIS A 719 24.56 -9.44 -28.64
N PRO A 720 24.95 -8.72 -27.58
CA PRO A 720 26.33 -8.29 -27.46
C PRO A 720 27.27 -9.51 -27.41
N PRO A 721 28.46 -9.44 -28.04
CA PRO A 721 29.52 -10.43 -27.84
C PRO A 721 29.87 -10.60 -26.36
N ALA A 722 30.32 -11.79 -25.96
CA ALA A 722 30.67 -12.07 -24.57
C ALA A 722 31.81 -11.18 -24.03
N ASP A 723 32.69 -10.70 -24.91
CA ASP A 723 33.82 -9.82 -24.65
C ASP A 723 33.54 -8.34 -24.99
N CYS A 724 32.27 -7.96 -25.14
CA CYS A 724 31.90 -6.58 -25.47
C CYS A 724 32.31 -5.59 -24.36
N SER A 725 32.40 -4.30 -24.71
CA SER A 725 32.60 -3.26 -23.71
C SER A 725 31.40 -3.17 -22.75
N LEU A 726 31.65 -2.71 -21.52
CA LEU A 726 30.58 -2.43 -20.54
C LEU A 726 29.54 -1.45 -21.10
N SER A 727 30.00 -0.45 -21.87
CA SER A 727 29.12 0.52 -22.52
C SER A 727 28.14 -0.17 -23.47
N LEU A 728 28.63 -1.06 -24.35
CA LEU A 728 27.76 -1.80 -25.27
C LEU A 728 26.82 -2.74 -24.51
N TYR A 729 27.30 -3.43 -23.48
CA TYR A 729 26.46 -4.32 -22.65
C TYR A 729 25.27 -3.58 -22.04
N VAL A 730 25.53 -2.41 -21.43
CA VAL A 730 24.50 -1.59 -20.75
C VAL A 730 23.61 -0.90 -21.77
N GLN A 731 24.16 -0.40 -22.88
CA GLN A 731 23.38 0.17 -23.97
C GLN A 731 22.34 -0.84 -24.50
N ARG A 732 22.76 -2.08 -24.80
CA ARG A 732 21.87 -3.15 -25.27
C ARG A 732 20.76 -3.50 -24.27
N ALA A 733 20.91 -3.15 -23.00
CA ALA A 733 19.90 -3.38 -21.98
C ALA A 733 18.81 -2.29 -21.96
N PHE A 734 19.09 -1.07 -22.42
CA PHE A 734 18.18 0.07 -22.21
C PHE A 734 17.84 0.89 -23.46
N GLU A 735 18.48 0.66 -24.60
CA GLU A 735 18.31 1.47 -25.82
C GLU A 735 16.89 1.52 -26.41
N MET A 736 15.97 0.67 -25.97
CA MET A 736 14.62 0.55 -26.55
C MET A 736 13.48 1.10 -25.67
N VAL A 737 13.75 1.54 -24.43
CA VAL A 737 12.69 1.72 -23.42
C VAL A 737 11.88 3.02 -23.57
N ALA A 738 12.33 3.95 -24.40
CA ALA A 738 11.86 5.34 -24.42
C ALA A 738 10.34 5.50 -24.55
N ASN A 739 9.68 4.70 -25.40
CA ASN A 739 8.21 4.75 -25.56
C ASN A 739 7.47 3.94 -24.49
N THR A 740 8.07 2.87 -23.97
CA THR A 740 7.34 1.92 -23.11
C THR A 740 7.33 2.36 -21.65
N ALA A 741 8.48 2.78 -21.12
CA ALA A 741 8.66 3.19 -19.73
C ALA A 741 7.71 4.31 -19.25
N PRO A 742 7.43 5.37 -20.03
CA PRO A 742 6.49 6.42 -19.63
C PRO A 742 5.10 5.93 -19.18
N PHE A 743 4.60 4.83 -19.75
CA PHE A 743 3.26 4.30 -19.43
C PHE A 743 3.24 3.37 -18.21
N ASN A 744 4.40 3.05 -17.63
CA ASN A 744 4.45 2.38 -16.33
C ASN A 744 3.98 3.29 -15.18
N GLY A 745 3.81 4.60 -15.44
CA GLY A 745 3.12 5.52 -14.53
C GLY A 745 1.63 5.23 -14.32
N GLY A 746 1.05 4.23 -14.99
CA GLY A 746 -0.24 3.63 -14.58
C GLY A 746 -1.24 3.34 -15.68
N LEU A 747 -1.04 3.85 -16.91
CA LEU A 747 -1.97 3.68 -18.03
C LEU A 747 -1.82 2.31 -18.71
N PRO A 748 -2.91 1.65 -19.15
CA PRO A 748 -2.82 0.41 -19.88
C PRO A 748 -2.23 0.62 -21.28
N ALA A 749 -1.34 -0.28 -21.68
CA ALA A 749 -0.66 -0.23 -22.97
C ALA A 749 -0.43 -1.63 -23.53
N MET A 750 -0.75 -1.84 -24.80
CA MET A 750 -0.58 -3.12 -25.48
C MET A 750 0.35 -2.99 -26.67
N SER A 751 1.32 -3.91 -26.77
CA SER A 751 2.10 -4.10 -28.00
C SER A 751 1.38 -5.08 -28.91
N ILE A 752 1.28 -4.72 -30.19
CA ILE A 752 0.60 -5.45 -31.25
C ILE A 752 1.57 -5.56 -32.42
N PRO A 753 1.90 -6.77 -32.91
CA PRO A 753 2.77 -6.91 -34.06
C PRO A 753 2.09 -6.31 -35.30
N CYS A 754 2.83 -5.49 -36.04
CA CYS A 754 2.29 -4.70 -37.17
C CYS A 754 3.13 -4.76 -38.43
N GLY A 755 4.19 -5.56 -38.46
CA GLY A 755 5.03 -5.70 -39.64
C GLY A 755 6.28 -6.54 -39.41
N LEU A 756 6.93 -6.88 -40.52
CA LEU A 756 8.30 -7.39 -40.54
C LEU A 756 9.20 -6.38 -41.25
N SER A 757 10.44 -6.29 -40.79
CA SER A 757 11.52 -5.73 -41.59
C SER A 757 12.79 -6.56 -41.40
N GLU A 758 13.45 -6.90 -42.51
CA GLU A 758 14.60 -7.81 -42.53
C GLU A 758 14.34 -9.17 -41.84
N GLY A 759 13.08 -9.63 -41.89
CA GLY A 759 12.63 -10.86 -41.23
C GLY A 759 12.48 -10.75 -39.71
N LEU A 760 12.57 -9.55 -39.14
CA LEU A 760 12.40 -9.29 -37.71
C LEU A 760 11.07 -8.55 -37.43
N PRO A 761 10.35 -8.91 -36.35
CA PRO A 761 9.08 -8.26 -36.00
C PRO A 761 9.20 -6.80 -35.58
N ILE A 762 8.16 -6.04 -35.91
CA ILE A 762 7.92 -4.67 -35.47
C ILE A 762 6.55 -4.62 -34.78
N GLY A 763 6.47 -3.93 -33.64
CA GLY A 763 5.23 -3.77 -32.89
C GLY A 763 4.77 -2.31 -32.81
N MET A 764 3.49 -2.07 -33.04
CA MET A 764 2.82 -0.82 -32.65
C MET A 764 2.32 -0.94 -31.21
N MET A 765 2.25 0.18 -30.50
CA MET A 765 1.69 0.24 -29.16
C MET A 765 0.41 1.07 -29.15
N LEU A 766 -0.64 0.51 -28.54
CA LEU A 766 -1.88 1.22 -28.24
C LEU A 766 -1.97 1.50 -26.75
N VAL A 767 -2.25 2.75 -26.37
CA VAL A 767 -2.39 3.20 -24.99
C VAL A 767 -3.80 3.72 -24.76
N GLY A 768 -4.44 3.28 -23.67
CA GLY A 768 -5.78 3.69 -23.28
C GLY A 768 -5.81 4.50 -21.99
N PRO A 769 -6.97 5.07 -21.61
CA PRO A 769 -7.16 5.66 -20.29
C PRO A 769 -7.08 4.58 -19.20
N HIS A 770 -6.97 4.99 -17.93
CA HIS A 770 -7.12 4.05 -16.81
C HIS A 770 -8.39 3.20 -16.96
N TYR A 771 -8.23 1.88 -16.81
CA TYR A 771 -9.28 0.88 -17.03
C TYR A 771 -9.88 0.89 -18.45
N GLY A 772 -9.10 1.35 -19.43
CA GLY A 772 -9.46 1.47 -20.84
C GLY A 772 -9.14 0.25 -21.72
N GLU A 773 -8.79 -0.89 -21.13
CA GLU A 773 -8.35 -2.10 -21.84
C GLU A 773 -9.39 -2.59 -22.86
N MET A 774 -10.69 -2.40 -22.58
CA MET A 774 -11.78 -2.73 -23.52
C MET A 774 -11.59 -2.05 -24.89
N LYS A 775 -11.21 -0.78 -24.93
CA LYS A 775 -10.98 -0.06 -26.19
C LYS A 775 -9.71 -0.54 -26.89
N ILE A 776 -8.67 -0.85 -26.12
CA ILE A 776 -7.43 -1.42 -26.65
C ILE A 776 -7.72 -2.77 -27.32
N TYR A 777 -8.43 -3.68 -26.66
CA TYR A 777 -8.78 -4.98 -27.24
C TYR A 777 -9.71 -4.87 -28.44
N GLN A 778 -10.67 -3.94 -28.43
CA GLN A 778 -11.51 -3.65 -29.58
C GLN A 778 -10.68 -3.24 -30.81
N ALA A 779 -9.72 -2.33 -30.63
CA ALA A 779 -8.84 -1.88 -31.72
C ALA A 779 -7.86 -2.99 -32.16
N ALA A 780 -7.27 -3.71 -31.21
CA ALA A 780 -6.34 -4.79 -31.49
C ALA A 780 -6.99 -5.92 -32.30
N ASP A 781 -8.20 -6.33 -31.94
CA ASP A 781 -8.97 -7.36 -32.66
C ASP A 781 -9.34 -6.91 -34.07
N ALA A 782 -9.74 -5.64 -34.23
CA ALA A 782 -10.01 -5.06 -35.54
C ALA A 782 -8.76 -5.06 -36.44
N PHE A 783 -7.60 -4.73 -35.88
CA PHE A 783 -6.33 -4.74 -36.60
C PHE A 783 -5.90 -6.17 -36.98
N GLU A 784 -5.93 -7.11 -36.02
CA GLU A 784 -5.61 -8.53 -36.21
C GLU A 784 -6.48 -9.16 -37.31
N LYS A 785 -7.78 -8.86 -37.34
CA LYS A 785 -8.71 -9.36 -38.37
C LYS A 785 -8.56 -8.68 -39.72
N SER A 786 -7.83 -7.57 -39.79
CA SER A 786 -7.62 -6.85 -41.04
C SER A 786 -6.61 -7.55 -41.95
N GLY A 787 -5.77 -8.45 -41.43
CA GLY A 787 -4.85 -9.25 -42.23
C GLY A 787 -3.73 -9.87 -41.38
N ASP A 788 -2.88 -10.67 -42.02
CA ASP A 788 -1.66 -11.16 -41.37
C ASP A 788 -0.60 -10.05 -41.35
N TRP A 789 -0.26 -9.56 -40.16
CA TRP A 789 0.73 -8.51 -39.94
C TRP A 789 2.10 -8.82 -40.54
N ARG A 790 2.43 -10.10 -40.77
CA ARG A 790 3.69 -10.51 -41.42
C ARG A 790 3.78 -10.06 -42.87
N ASN A 791 2.64 -9.77 -43.49
CA ASN A 791 2.52 -9.34 -44.88
C ASN A 791 2.09 -7.87 -45.00
N MET A 792 1.90 -7.17 -43.89
CA MET A 792 1.55 -5.73 -43.85
C MET A 792 2.76 -4.84 -44.05
#